data_AF-A0A2D8CBC8-F1
#
_entry.id   AF-A0A2D8CBC8-F1
#
_cell.length_a   1.000
_cell.length_b   1.000
_cell.length_c   1.000
_cell.angle_alpha   90.00
_cell.angle_beta   90.00
_cell.angle_gamma   90.00
#
_symmetry.space_group_name_H-M   'P 1'
#
loop_
_entity.id
_entity.type
_entity.pdbx_description
1 polymer ?
#
loop_
_entity_poly.entity_id
_entity_poly.type
_entity_poly.pdbx_seq_one_letter_code
_entity_poly.pdbx_strand_id
1 'polypeptide(L)'
;MTDWMKSWGNFLTENKEPIEEATEEEIGELDDILLRLDPKDLSFNNIFGDRMRIAIPLDEKDIKSSVEKFMNEKGYEVDMKTGIATGYAMTNDDRTNTRKISLDQQEDYVTPEGKINVANLNRLGFKPQRIEKMQRNLRKIQMKVGKLLRKGINFLEKGDAKKYRQFFDDRFEADPVQLKLMAYKLKEVLSDWEKRGAVKSGHTVIITRHPIDVFRMSDFDRIQSCHSPPSKGGDASYYKCAVAEAHGHGPVAYLVRNEDLDEALEEKELDKGDYQALLDQYEDDEEEFFYDDDRVEGDITPINRLRIRKYSSPKFNMTIAVPAKRVYGDDRGFGDAMVNSVVKWAQGSQEDALKKMKDDEDMLSDGKFNMNNWIRHGGTYHQDNSPETLLRQFLDDDRFENPSDFTGYIQVDSTTENSLTLTAGVGAVTEQAEEMVDEFNRRSHAVRVTMGDVDLDDGQFYISINEAVMVVKIPEDEFTQSAFTDFTRSAIENVVDYMSEYLPVDKDERVYYKTHGGTVFIDVPFDMMSVYREGGTLAYGIDGLDELLSNLDRQDDAHEQYEEAVREALVNEGAIKGSAIQEFAKMFNDNTYYEWDSEMDDRYNPTDIEIETRQYVNLEDLIKKIPVTLDRNPTPGGLSTLIPVKFDGSEIAEVARVYDADDNVVGYEVVSQEFENKKSEPLPNLKAVIPYVQRQITKMIVMGGPMKFGGNHDASRDYHIAVREELRKATGIRGDYHYPNSSLYVSGPDSDDEYNMQYEIGLNDGSSEGQFNAAEKIVNDIDDEDELKTVFRRAFARVAKVPEPTNESVRNYFKKFDIFG
;
A
#
# COMPACT_ATOMS: atom_id res chain seq x y z
N MET A 1 -2.95 -61.76 35.11
CA MET A 1 -3.14 -60.58 34.24
C MET A 1 -2.32 -59.45 34.87
N THR A 2 -1.23 -59.08 34.23
CA THR A 2 -0.11 -58.30 34.79
C THR A 2 -0.37 -56.78 34.67
N ASP A 3 0.18 -56.00 35.60
CA ASP A 3 -0.02 -54.53 35.73
C ASP A 3 0.21 -53.72 34.45
N TRP A 4 0.95 -54.25 33.46
CA TRP A 4 1.09 -53.61 32.14
C TRP A 4 -0.21 -53.58 31.33
N MET A 5 -1.10 -54.58 31.46
CA MET A 5 -2.42 -54.59 30.80
C MET A 5 -3.40 -53.61 31.45
N LYS A 6 -3.26 -53.35 32.76
CA LYS A 6 -4.03 -52.31 33.44
C LYS A 6 -3.51 -50.91 33.10
N SER A 7 -2.19 -50.74 32.99
CA SER A 7 -1.59 -49.48 32.52
C SER A 7 -1.88 -49.19 31.04
N TRP A 8 -1.99 -50.22 30.18
CA TRP A 8 -2.42 -50.05 28.78
C TRP A 8 -3.92 -49.77 28.65
N GLY A 9 -4.75 -50.44 29.47
CA GLY A 9 -6.18 -50.16 29.54
C GLY A 9 -6.47 -48.72 30.01
N ASN A 10 -5.76 -48.25 31.03
CA ASN A 10 -5.86 -46.87 31.52
C ASN A 10 -5.27 -45.84 30.55
N PHE A 11 -4.18 -46.14 29.83
CA PHE A 11 -3.63 -45.23 28.81
C PHE A 11 -4.58 -45.01 27.61
N LEU A 12 -5.40 -46.01 27.26
CA LEU A 12 -6.41 -45.89 26.21
C LEU A 12 -7.72 -45.23 26.67
N THR A 13 -7.90 -45.01 27.98
CA THR A 13 -9.14 -44.49 28.56
C THR A 13 -8.98 -43.18 29.34
N GLU A 14 -7.78 -42.79 29.77
CA GLU A 14 -7.57 -41.61 30.64
C GLU A 14 -7.04 -40.34 29.93
N ASN A 15 -7.16 -40.23 28.60
CA ASN A 15 -6.95 -38.95 27.89
C ASN A 15 -8.08 -38.62 26.89
N LYS A 16 -9.22 -39.29 26.97
CA LYS A 16 -10.46 -38.74 26.46
C LYS A 16 -11.07 -37.93 27.60
N GLU A 17 -10.76 -36.64 27.68
CA GLU A 17 -11.83 -35.77 28.16
C GLU A 17 -13.03 -36.04 27.24
N PRO A 18 -14.24 -36.28 27.75
CA PRO A 18 -15.41 -36.37 26.89
C PRO A 18 -15.56 -34.98 26.25
N ILE A 19 -15.17 -34.87 24.99
CA ILE A 19 -15.30 -33.63 24.22
C ILE A 19 -16.66 -33.74 23.52
N GLU A 20 -17.66 -33.03 24.03
CA GLU A 20 -19.02 -32.97 23.47
C GLU A 20 -18.95 -32.59 21.97
N GLU A 21 -19.62 -33.34 21.10
CA GLU A 21 -19.80 -33.09 19.66
C GLU A 21 -20.80 -31.96 19.41
N ALA A 22 -21.05 -31.61 18.14
CA ALA A 22 -22.02 -30.57 17.83
C ALA A 22 -23.39 -30.92 18.45
N THR A 23 -23.94 -29.98 19.22
CA THR A 23 -25.24 -30.14 19.88
C THR A 23 -26.39 -30.16 18.87
N GLU A 24 -27.56 -30.69 19.27
CA GLU A 24 -28.77 -30.65 18.43
C GLU A 24 -29.15 -29.21 18.02
N GLU A 25 -28.85 -28.21 18.87
CA GLU A 25 -29.10 -26.80 18.57
C GLU A 25 -28.17 -26.27 17.47
N GLU A 26 -26.89 -26.62 17.51
CA GLU A 26 -25.89 -26.26 16.48
C GLU A 26 -26.18 -26.98 15.15
N ILE A 27 -26.61 -28.25 15.18
CA ILE A 27 -27.05 -28.97 13.97
C ILE A 27 -28.33 -28.33 13.40
N GLY A 28 -29.23 -27.82 14.27
CA GLY A 28 -30.43 -27.10 13.86
C GLY A 28 -30.17 -25.82 13.06
N GLU A 29 -28.95 -25.28 13.10
CA GLU A 29 -28.54 -24.17 12.24
C GLU A 29 -28.51 -24.56 10.75
N LEU A 30 -28.55 -25.85 10.43
CA LEU A 30 -28.64 -26.39 9.07
C LEU A 30 -30.08 -26.77 8.66
N ASP A 31 -31.09 -26.55 9.51
CA ASP A 31 -32.47 -27.02 9.28
C ASP A 31 -33.03 -26.54 7.93
N ASP A 32 -32.74 -25.31 7.52
CA ASP A 32 -33.22 -24.74 6.27
C ASP A 32 -32.66 -25.44 5.03
N ILE A 33 -31.43 -25.95 5.12
CA ILE A 33 -30.73 -26.76 4.12
C ILE A 33 -31.25 -28.20 4.19
N LEU A 34 -31.21 -28.83 5.38
CA LEU A 34 -31.56 -30.24 5.58
C LEU A 34 -33.02 -30.53 5.20
N LEU A 35 -33.96 -29.63 5.48
CA LEU A 35 -35.38 -29.78 5.13
C LEU A 35 -35.67 -29.56 3.63
N ARG A 36 -34.72 -29.00 2.87
CA ARG A 36 -34.88 -28.66 1.45
C ARG A 36 -33.87 -29.35 0.55
N LEU A 37 -33.13 -30.32 1.07
CA LEU A 37 -32.00 -30.91 0.37
C LEU A 37 -32.46 -31.90 -0.72
N ASP A 38 -32.33 -31.52 -1.98
CA ASP A 38 -32.20 -32.47 -3.08
C ASP A 38 -30.72 -32.45 -3.53
N PRO A 39 -30.01 -33.61 -3.59
CA PRO A 39 -28.63 -33.66 -4.06
C PRO A 39 -28.40 -32.96 -5.41
N LYS A 40 -29.43 -32.85 -6.25
CA LYS A 40 -29.39 -32.15 -7.54
C LYS A 40 -29.33 -30.63 -7.44
N ASP A 41 -29.71 -30.07 -6.30
CA ASP A 41 -29.67 -28.63 -6.04
C ASP A 41 -28.32 -28.20 -5.42
N LEU A 42 -27.49 -29.17 -5.00
CA LEU A 42 -26.16 -28.90 -4.48
C LEU A 42 -25.14 -28.58 -5.59
N SER A 43 -24.10 -27.83 -5.23
CA SER A 43 -22.97 -27.58 -6.13
C SER A 43 -22.27 -28.87 -6.55
N PHE A 44 -21.57 -28.83 -7.68
CA PHE A 44 -20.74 -29.92 -8.19
C PHE A 44 -21.50 -31.16 -8.69
N ASN A 45 -22.73 -31.02 -9.20
CA ASN A 45 -23.46 -32.12 -9.85
C ASN A 45 -22.70 -32.73 -11.04
N ASN A 46 -21.83 -31.97 -11.68
CA ASN A 46 -20.93 -32.48 -12.73
C ASN A 46 -19.87 -33.46 -12.22
N ILE A 47 -19.56 -33.44 -10.92
CA ILE A 47 -18.57 -34.32 -10.26
C ILE A 47 -19.27 -35.45 -9.50
N PHE A 48 -20.30 -35.10 -8.72
CA PHE A 48 -20.99 -36.02 -7.81
C PHE A 48 -22.20 -36.71 -8.44
N GLY A 49 -22.75 -36.18 -9.54
CA GLY A 49 -24.04 -36.63 -10.06
C GLY A 49 -25.13 -36.47 -9.00
N ASP A 50 -25.83 -37.57 -8.71
CA ASP A 50 -26.86 -37.64 -7.67
C ASP A 50 -26.32 -38.10 -6.30
N ARG A 51 -25.00 -38.29 -6.15
CA ARG A 51 -24.39 -38.80 -4.91
C ARG A 51 -24.02 -37.70 -3.93
N MET A 52 -23.94 -38.05 -2.65
CA MET A 52 -23.43 -37.17 -1.60
C MET A 52 -21.95 -37.42 -1.28
N ARG A 53 -21.49 -38.67 -1.43
CA ARG A 53 -20.14 -39.13 -1.07
C ARG A 53 -19.50 -39.94 -2.21
N ILE A 54 -18.18 -39.82 -2.36
CA ILE A 54 -17.36 -40.55 -3.33
C ILE A 54 -16.17 -41.18 -2.61
N ALA A 55 -15.92 -42.47 -2.85
CA ALA A 55 -14.72 -43.15 -2.37
C ALA A 55 -13.62 -43.13 -3.45
N ILE A 56 -12.41 -42.68 -3.09
CA ILE A 56 -11.22 -42.80 -3.93
C ILE A 56 -10.06 -43.46 -3.16
N PRO A 57 -9.23 -44.30 -3.81
CA PRO A 57 -8.07 -44.89 -3.15
C PRO A 57 -6.99 -43.84 -2.86
N LEU A 58 -6.30 -43.96 -1.73
CA LEU A 58 -5.12 -43.14 -1.45
C LEU A 58 -3.94 -43.59 -2.34
N ASP A 59 -3.28 -42.64 -3.03
CA ASP A 59 -2.08 -42.89 -3.83
C ASP A 59 -0.85 -43.06 -2.92
N GLU A 60 -0.68 -44.26 -2.36
CA GLU A 60 0.44 -44.59 -1.45
C GLU A 60 1.78 -44.80 -2.16
N LYS A 61 1.84 -44.75 -3.50
CA LYS A 61 2.99 -45.21 -4.30
C LYS A 61 4.30 -44.47 -4.00
N ASP A 62 4.22 -43.24 -3.49
CA ASP A 62 5.39 -42.38 -3.24
C ASP A 62 5.58 -41.98 -1.76
N ILE A 63 4.73 -42.41 -0.82
CA ILE A 63 4.89 -42.08 0.60
C ILE A 63 5.85 -43.05 1.28
N LYS A 64 7.14 -42.74 1.23
CA LYS A 64 8.10 -43.38 2.13
C LYS A 64 7.97 -42.74 3.52
N SER A 65 7.51 -43.52 4.51
CA SER A 65 7.52 -43.14 5.93
C SER A 65 8.91 -42.68 6.40
N SER A 66 9.00 -41.96 7.54
CA SER A 66 10.29 -41.62 8.18
C SER A 66 11.17 -42.86 8.35
N VAL A 67 10.54 -43.99 8.70
CA VAL A 67 11.16 -45.30 8.81
C VAL A 67 11.65 -45.81 7.46
N GLU A 68 10.83 -45.78 6.41
CA GLU A 68 11.24 -46.22 5.07
C GLU A 68 12.36 -45.34 4.51
N LYS A 69 12.29 -44.02 4.69
CA LYS A 69 13.36 -43.08 4.30
C LYS A 69 14.66 -43.44 5.00
N PHE A 70 14.64 -43.59 6.33
CA PHE A 70 15.81 -43.98 7.10
C PHE A 70 16.36 -45.35 6.67
N MET A 71 15.50 -46.33 6.46
CA MET A 71 15.91 -47.69 6.08
C MET A 71 16.49 -47.72 4.68
N ASN A 72 15.89 -46.99 3.73
CA ASN A 72 16.39 -46.84 2.36
C ASN A 72 17.75 -46.14 2.34
N GLU A 73 17.94 -45.05 3.11
CA GLU A 73 19.26 -44.40 3.29
C GLU A 73 20.32 -45.39 3.77
N LYS A 74 19.93 -46.34 4.64
CA LYS A 74 20.81 -47.39 5.13
C LYS A 74 20.91 -48.59 4.19
N GLY A 75 20.36 -48.53 2.98
CA GLY A 75 20.41 -49.58 1.96
C GLY A 75 19.50 -50.76 2.25
N TYR A 76 18.35 -50.54 2.88
CA TYR A 76 17.30 -51.53 3.06
C TYR A 76 16.04 -51.11 2.31
N GLU A 77 15.54 -51.96 1.43
CA GLU A 77 14.19 -51.89 0.90
C GLU A 77 13.22 -52.45 1.95
N VAL A 78 12.11 -51.76 2.22
CA VAL A 78 11.13 -52.15 3.25
C VAL A 78 9.83 -52.55 2.59
N ASP A 79 9.39 -53.77 2.88
CA ASP A 79 8.03 -54.20 2.60
C ASP A 79 7.13 -53.81 3.77
N MET A 80 6.32 -52.76 3.57
CA MET A 80 5.43 -52.23 4.60
C MET A 80 4.26 -53.14 4.95
N LYS A 81 3.87 -54.08 4.08
CA LYS A 81 2.81 -55.05 4.35
C LYS A 81 3.29 -56.14 5.29
N THR A 82 4.51 -56.63 5.07
CA THR A 82 5.08 -57.71 5.89
C THR A 82 5.97 -57.21 7.03
N GLY A 83 6.37 -55.93 7.00
CA GLY A 83 7.33 -55.31 7.91
C GLY A 83 8.75 -55.87 7.79
N ILE A 84 9.12 -56.38 6.62
CA ILE A 84 10.42 -56.99 6.35
C ILE A 84 11.32 -55.99 5.64
N ALA A 85 12.48 -55.71 6.24
CA ALA A 85 13.57 -55.00 5.60
C ALA A 85 14.48 -55.99 4.87
N THR A 86 14.72 -55.75 3.58
CA THR A 86 15.60 -56.51 2.70
C THR A 86 16.78 -55.64 2.27
N GLY A 87 18.01 -56.15 2.42
CA GLY A 87 19.20 -55.47 1.92
C GLY A 87 20.29 -56.47 1.57
N TYR A 88 21.37 -56.00 0.96
CA TYR A 88 22.45 -56.86 0.51
C TYR A 88 23.80 -56.48 1.13
N ALA A 89 24.66 -57.47 1.27
CA ALA A 89 26.02 -57.31 1.79
C ALA A 89 27.01 -58.13 0.97
N MET A 90 28.25 -57.70 0.94
CA MET A 90 29.37 -58.37 0.31
C MET A 90 30.33 -58.91 1.37
N THR A 91 30.70 -60.17 1.28
CA THR A 91 31.66 -60.80 2.18
C THR A 91 33.02 -60.93 1.51
N ASN A 92 34.11 -60.70 2.23
CA ASN A 92 35.45 -60.93 1.68
C ASN A 92 35.73 -62.44 1.52
N ASP A 93 36.71 -62.80 0.68
CA ASP A 93 36.98 -64.21 0.34
C ASP A 93 37.36 -65.08 1.54
N ASP A 94 38.03 -64.49 2.52
CA ASP A 94 38.43 -65.12 3.78
C ASP A 94 37.26 -65.24 4.78
N ARG A 95 36.08 -64.71 4.44
CA ARG A 95 34.85 -64.68 5.25
C ARG A 95 35.01 -64.00 6.60
N THR A 96 36.06 -63.20 6.81
CA THR A 96 36.31 -62.52 8.09
C THR A 96 35.58 -61.18 8.20
N ASN A 97 35.18 -60.60 7.07
CA ASN A 97 34.52 -59.31 7.01
C ASN A 97 33.34 -59.34 6.03
N THR A 98 32.19 -58.86 6.50
CA THR A 98 30.97 -58.66 5.70
C THR A 98 30.64 -57.18 5.76
N ARG A 99 30.55 -56.54 4.60
CA ARG A 99 30.21 -55.13 4.47
C ARG A 99 28.85 -55.01 3.78
N LYS A 100 27.96 -54.18 4.33
CA LYS A 100 26.72 -53.84 3.65
C LYS A 100 27.02 -53.00 2.39
N ILE A 101 26.27 -53.24 1.32
CA ILE A 101 26.34 -52.41 0.11
C ILE A 101 25.22 -51.35 0.14
N SER A 102 25.51 -50.13 -0.33
CA SER A 102 24.56 -49.01 -0.36
C SER A 102 23.40 -49.27 -1.31
N LEU A 103 22.34 -48.45 -1.26
CA LEU A 103 21.20 -48.58 -2.17
C LEU A 103 21.62 -48.43 -3.63
N ASP A 104 22.41 -47.40 -3.97
CA ASP A 104 22.94 -47.20 -5.32
C ASP A 104 23.75 -48.41 -5.81
N GLN A 105 24.56 -49.00 -4.92
CA GLN A 105 25.30 -50.23 -5.24
C GLN A 105 24.38 -51.43 -5.41
N GLN A 106 23.23 -51.47 -4.73
CA GLN A 106 22.25 -52.53 -4.90
C GLN A 106 21.57 -52.40 -6.27
N GLU A 107 21.15 -51.20 -6.65
CA GLU A 107 20.58 -50.91 -7.98
C GLU A 107 21.54 -51.33 -9.10
N ASP A 108 22.84 -51.06 -8.91
CA ASP A 108 23.85 -51.40 -9.89
C ASP A 108 24.23 -52.89 -9.89
N TYR A 109 24.41 -53.48 -8.71
CA TYR A 109 25.06 -54.79 -8.55
C TYR A 109 24.06 -55.93 -8.45
N VAL A 110 22.79 -55.67 -8.16
CA VAL A 110 21.80 -56.68 -7.82
C VAL A 110 20.57 -56.55 -8.73
N THR A 111 20.07 -57.66 -9.26
CA THR A 111 18.82 -57.69 -10.03
C THR A 111 17.60 -57.70 -9.11
N PRO A 112 16.39 -57.39 -9.60
CA PRO A 112 15.16 -57.50 -8.81
C PRO A 112 14.97 -58.87 -8.14
N GLU A 113 15.49 -59.95 -8.74
CA GLU A 113 15.45 -61.31 -8.19
C GLU A 113 16.51 -61.57 -7.10
N GLY A 114 17.33 -60.56 -6.75
CA GLY A 114 18.35 -60.64 -5.71
C GLY A 114 19.64 -61.35 -6.14
N LYS A 115 19.94 -61.40 -7.45
CA LYS A 115 21.17 -61.99 -8.01
C LYS A 115 22.12 -60.90 -8.47
N ILE A 116 23.40 -61.22 -8.69
CA ILE A 116 24.33 -60.23 -9.26
C ILE A 116 23.87 -59.80 -10.67
N ASN A 117 23.78 -58.50 -10.91
CA ASN A 117 23.44 -57.89 -12.19
C ASN A 117 24.65 -57.90 -13.13
N VAL A 118 24.93 -59.08 -13.70
CA VAL A 118 26.09 -59.30 -14.59
C VAL A 118 26.07 -58.35 -15.79
N ALA A 119 24.89 -58.06 -16.36
CA ALA A 119 24.75 -57.20 -17.53
C ALA A 119 25.16 -55.75 -17.21
N ASN A 120 24.64 -55.18 -16.12
CA ASN A 120 24.98 -53.82 -15.72
C ASN A 120 26.44 -53.71 -15.26
N LEU A 121 26.95 -54.67 -14.49
CA LEU A 121 28.34 -54.69 -14.06
C LEU A 121 29.34 -54.78 -15.23
N ASN A 122 29.02 -55.54 -16.27
CA ASN A 122 29.83 -55.55 -17.50
C ASN A 122 29.82 -54.17 -18.18
N ARG A 123 28.66 -53.49 -18.24
CA ARG A 123 28.54 -52.12 -18.77
C ARG A 123 29.37 -51.11 -17.96
N LEU A 124 29.44 -51.29 -16.64
CA LEU A 124 30.28 -50.51 -15.72
C LEU A 124 31.78 -50.90 -15.77
N GLY A 125 32.19 -51.82 -16.65
CA GLY A 125 33.59 -52.18 -16.89
C GLY A 125 34.19 -53.18 -15.90
N PHE A 126 33.38 -53.93 -15.14
CA PHE A 126 33.88 -54.95 -14.21
C PHE A 126 34.39 -56.19 -14.96
N LYS A 127 35.56 -56.72 -14.56
CA LYS A 127 36.14 -57.93 -15.17
C LYS A 127 35.34 -59.19 -14.78
N PRO A 128 35.21 -60.20 -15.67
CA PRO A 128 34.45 -61.42 -15.39
C PRO A 128 34.85 -62.14 -14.09
N GLN A 129 36.14 -62.22 -13.76
CA GLN A 129 36.63 -62.86 -12.53
C GLN A 129 36.18 -62.11 -11.27
N ARG A 130 36.05 -60.77 -11.35
CA ARG A 130 35.55 -59.93 -10.26
C ARG A 130 34.05 -60.13 -10.07
N ILE A 131 33.29 -60.21 -11.15
CA ILE A 131 31.83 -60.46 -11.12
C ILE A 131 31.54 -61.84 -10.51
N GLU A 132 32.28 -62.89 -10.92
CA GLU A 132 32.15 -64.23 -10.36
C GLU A 132 32.44 -64.26 -8.85
N LYS A 133 33.46 -63.52 -8.41
CA LYS A 133 33.77 -63.34 -6.98
C LYS A 133 32.64 -62.61 -6.25
N MET A 134 32.11 -61.52 -6.80
CA MET A 134 30.97 -60.80 -6.22
C MET A 134 29.74 -61.72 -6.10
N GLN A 135 29.50 -62.58 -7.09
CA GLN A 135 28.38 -63.53 -7.08
C GLN A 135 28.52 -64.58 -5.96
N ARG A 136 29.72 -65.09 -5.69
CA ARG A 136 29.96 -66.01 -4.56
C ARG A 136 29.81 -65.32 -3.20
N ASN A 137 30.08 -64.03 -3.14
CA ASN A 137 30.25 -63.27 -1.91
C ASN A 137 29.04 -62.43 -1.51
N LEU A 138 28.07 -62.26 -2.41
CA LEU A 138 26.81 -61.58 -2.13
C LEU A 138 26.00 -62.34 -1.08
N ARG A 139 25.42 -61.60 -0.13
CA ARG A 139 24.55 -62.12 0.93
C ARG A 139 23.31 -61.25 1.02
N LYS A 140 22.14 -61.89 1.03
CA LYS A 140 20.86 -61.24 1.29
C LYS A 140 20.62 -61.18 2.80
N ILE A 141 20.24 -60.02 3.31
CA ILE A 141 19.85 -59.77 4.68
C ILE A 141 18.34 -59.50 4.67
N GLN A 142 17.56 -60.33 5.34
CA GLN A 142 16.12 -60.12 5.54
C GLN A 142 15.80 -60.19 7.02
N MET A 143 15.15 -59.15 7.55
CA MET A 143 14.77 -59.11 8.96
C MET A 143 13.59 -58.17 9.19
N LYS A 144 12.75 -58.46 10.19
CA LYS A 144 11.71 -57.54 10.64
C LYS A 144 12.31 -56.18 11.03
N VAL A 145 11.72 -55.08 10.57
CA VAL A 145 12.22 -53.70 10.77
C VAL A 145 12.49 -53.41 12.25
N GLY A 146 11.50 -53.61 13.14
CA GLY A 146 11.70 -53.39 14.58
C GLY A 146 12.81 -54.25 15.21
N LYS A 147 13.04 -55.47 14.71
CA LYS A 147 14.16 -56.33 15.17
C LYS A 147 15.50 -55.78 14.70
N LEU A 148 15.55 -55.19 13.51
CA LEU A 148 16.73 -54.59 12.92
C LEU A 148 17.15 -53.32 13.67
N LEU A 149 16.21 -52.41 13.90
CA LEU A 149 16.44 -51.16 14.64
C LEU A 149 16.93 -51.45 16.07
N ARG A 150 16.24 -52.33 16.82
CA ARG A 150 16.67 -52.76 18.17
C ARG A 150 18.08 -53.35 18.19
N LYS A 151 18.45 -54.09 17.14
CA LYS A 151 19.79 -54.66 17.00
C LYS A 151 20.85 -53.57 16.76
N GLY A 152 20.53 -52.56 15.96
CA GLY A 152 21.39 -51.39 15.75
C GLY A 152 21.63 -50.60 17.04
N ILE A 153 20.57 -50.30 17.79
CA ILE A 153 20.63 -49.60 19.08
C ILE A 153 21.56 -50.35 20.04
N ASN A 154 21.38 -51.67 20.18
CA ASN A 154 22.20 -52.51 21.06
C ASN A 154 23.69 -52.49 20.68
N PHE A 155 24.01 -52.45 19.38
CA PHE A 155 25.41 -52.33 18.94
C PHE A 155 26.02 -50.99 19.33
N LEU A 156 25.29 -49.89 19.16
CA LEU A 156 25.76 -48.54 19.49
C LEU A 156 25.93 -48.35 20.99
N GLU A 157 24.96 -48.80 21.80
CA GLU A 157 25.01 -48.71 23.27
C GLU A 157 26.18 -49.51 23.86
N LYS A 158 26.59 -50.60 23.21
CA LYS A 158 27.78 -51.40 23.58
C LYS A 158 29.09 -50.88 23.00
N GLY A 159 29.06 -49.83 22.18
CA GLY A 159 30.24 -49.35 21.46
C GLY A 159 30.75 -50.31 20.37
N ASP A 160 29.95 -51.28 19.92
CA ASP A 160 30.31 -52.23 18.86
C ASP A 160 30.07 -51.62 17.47
N ALA A 161 30.85 -50.58 17.16
CA ALA A 161 30.78 -49.90 15.88
C ALA A 161 31.09 -50.84 14.71
N LYS A 162 31.90 -51.89 14.93
CA LYS A 162 32.17 -52.89 13.89
C LYS A 162 30.90 -53.60 13.49
N LYS A 163 30.10 -54.09 14.44
CA LYS A 163 28.81 -54.72 14.13
C LYS A 163 27.78 -53.75 13.57
N TYR A 164 27.75 -52.51 14.05
CA TYR A 164 26.88 -51.48 13.48
C TYR A 164 27.15 -51.26 11.99
N ARG A 165 28.43 -51.10 11.62
CA ARG A 165 28.89 -50.96 10.23
C ARG A 165 28.48 -52.13 9.31
N GLN A 166 28.39 -53.35 9.86
CA GLN A 166 27.98 -54.52 9.08
C GLN A 166 26.50 -54.50 8.68
N PHE A 167 25.64 -53.79 9.42
CA PHE A 167 24.19 -53.81 9.23
C PHE A 167 23.62 -52.49 8.71
N PHE A 168 24.22 -51.34 9.03
CA PHE A 168 23.61 -50.04 8.73
C PHE A 168 24.48 -49.18 7.83
N ASP A 169 25.74 -48.97 8.17
CA ASP A 169 26.55 -47.96 7.48
C ASP A 169 28.04 -48.27 7.60
N ASP A 170 28.67 -48.74 6.53
CA ASP A 170 30.08 -49.15 6.58
C ASP A 170 31.06 -47.97 6.74
N ARG A 171 30.59 -46.75 6.48
CA ARG A 171 31.38 -45.51 6.58
C ARG A 171 31.23 -44.84 7.95
N PHE A 172 30.50 -45.45 8.89
CA PHE A 172 30.29 -44.89 10.22
C PHE A 172 31.60 -44.82 11.01
N GLU A 173 32.07 -43.59 11.23
CA GLU A 173 33.18 -43.24 12.10
C GLU A 173 32.69 -43.18 13.54
N ALA A 174 33.33 -43.95 14.41
CA ALA A 174 32.88 -44.12 15.78
C ALA A 174 33.67 -43.21 16.72
N ASP A 175 33.00 -42.19 17.22
CA ASP A 175 33.38 -41.45 18.41
C ASP A 175 32.22 -41.44 19.44
N PRO A 176 32.49 -41.10 20.72
CA PRO A 176 31.47 -41.16 21.77
C PRO A 176 30.22 -40.29 21.51
N VAL A 177 30.35 -39.19 20.78
CA VAL A 177 29.25 -38.29 20.43
C VAL A 177 28.41 -38.90 19.30
N GLN A 178 29.06 -39.38 18.24
CA GLN A 178 28.38 -40.02 17.11
C GLN A 178 27.62 -41.29 17.51
N LEU A 179 28.19 -42.09 18.43
CA LEU A 179 27.51 -43.28 18.96
C LEU A 179 26.20 -42.93 19.69
N LYS A 180 26.22 -41.88 20.53
CA LYS A 180 25.03 -41.42 21.27
C LYS A 180 23.98 -40.83 20.33
N LEU A 181 24.39 -39.97 19.41
CA LEU A 181 23.50 -39.32 18.45
C LEU A 181 22.78 -40.36 17.56
N MET A 182 23.53 -41.33 17.05
CA MET A 182 22.94 -42.38 16.20
C MET A 182 22.02 -43.31 16.99
N ALA A 183 22.36 -43.62 18.26
CA ALA A 183 21.49 -44.42 19.11
C ALA A 183 20.17 -43.70 19.41
N TYR A 184 20.20 -42.38 19.62
CA TYR A 184 19.01 -41.54 19.75
C TYR A 184 18.16 -41.59 18.47
N LYS A 185 18.77 -41.33 17.30
CA LYS A 185 18.08 -41.39 16.00
C LYS A 185 17.42 -42.75 15.75
N LEU A 186 18.10 -43.86 16.07
CA LEU A 186 17.50 -45.20 15.93
C LEU A 186 16.36 -45.46 16.92
N LYS A 187 16.38 -44.86 18.11
CA LYS A 187 15.27 -44.95 19.09
C LYS A 187 14.04 -44.18 18.61
N GLU A 188 14.24 -43.01 18.03
CA GLU A 188 13.19 -42.21 17.39
C GLU A 188 12.53 -43.00 16.24
N VAL A 189 13.34 -43.50 15.30
CA VAL A 189 12.85 -44.32 14.17
C VAL A 189 12.18 -45.62 14.67
N LEU A 190 12.67 -46.22 15.76
CA LEU A 190 12.04 -47.40 16.36
C LEU A 190 10.69 -47.05 16.99
N SER A 191 10.59 -45.92 17.68
CA SER A 191 9.32 -45.43 18.24
C SER A 191 8.29 -45.21 17.14
N ASP A 192 8.68 -44.56 16.04
CA ASP A 192 7.81 -44.39 14.86
C ASP A 192 7.34 -45.73 14.30
N TRP A 193 8.26 -46.70 14.17
CA TRP A 193 7.92 -48.05 13.72
C TRP A 193 7.01 -48.79 14.70
N GLU A 194 7.18 -48.62 16.01
CA GLU A 194 6.35 -49.25 17.04
C GLU A 194 4.94 -48.65 17.09
N LYS A 195 4.79 -47.36 16.78
CA LYS A 195 3.49 -46.68 16.64
C LYS A 195 2.75 -47.09 15.37
N ARG A 196 3.46 -47.21 14.24
CA ARG A 196 2.85 -47.46 12.91
C ARG A 196 2.72 -48.95 12.56
N GLY A 197 3.70 -49.76 12.92
CA GLY A 197 3.76 -51.17 12.54
C GLY A 197 3.85 -51.41 11.01
N ALA A 198 3.66 -52.67 10.62
CA ALA A 198 3.39 -53.01 9.22
C ALA A 198 1.94 -52.58 8.89
N VAL A 199 1.74 -51.93 7.75
CA VAL A 199 0.42 -51.47 7.29
C VAL A 199 -0.43 -52.71 6.99
N LYS A 200 -1.40 -53.01 7.85
CA LYS A 200 -2.29 -54.17 7.67
C LYS A 200 -3.45 -53.92 6.71
N SER A 201 -3.81 -52.67 6.45
CA SER A 201 -4.88 -52.24 5.56
C SER A 201 -4.55 -50.86 5.00
N GLY A 202 -4.86 -50.61 3.73
CA GLY A 202 -4.62 -49.31 3.08
C GLY A 202 -5.55 -48.21 3.63
N HIS A 203 -5.53 -47.04 2.99
CA HIS A 203 -6.45 -45.95 3.30
C HIS A 203 -7.29 -45.56 2.08
N THR A 204 -8.49 -45.06 2.35
CA THR A 204 -9.42 -44.54 1.35
C THR A 204 -9.74 -43.09 1.71
N VAL A 205 -9.86 -42.24 0.69
CA VAL A 205 -10.34 -40.87 0.86
C VAL A 205 -11.82 -40.85 0.50
N ILE A 206 -12.65 -40.39 1.43
CA ILE A 206 -14.07 -40.15 1.25
C ILE A 206 -14.27 -38.67 0.98
N ILE A 207 -14.74 -38.33 -0.22
CA ILE A 207 -15.03 -36.95 -0.60
C ILE A 207 -16.52 -36.75 -0.47
N THR A 208 -16.93 -35.75 0.31
CA THR A 208 -18.32 -35.55 0.69
C THR A 208 -18.75 -34.10 0.47
N ARG A 209 -19.97 -33.95 -0.04
CA ARG A 209 -20.72 -32.69 -0.07
C ARG A 209 -21.98 -32.75 0.81
N HIS A 210 -22.09 -33.78 1.65
CA HIS A 210 -23.19 -33.93 2.59
C HIS A 210 -23.12 -32.79 3.62
N PRO A 211 -24.18 -32.00 3.84
CA PRO A 211 -24.12 -30.81 4.71
C PRO A 211 -23.63 -31.10 6.11
N ILE A 212 -24.08 -32.22 6.71
CA ILE A 212 -23.63 -32.64 8.06
C ILE A 212 -22.13 -32.95 8.05
N ASP A 213 -21.61 -33.66 7.04
CA ASP A 213 -20.19 -34.00 6.98
C ASP A 213 -19.32 -32.75 6.76
N VAL A 214 -19.83 -31.77 6.00
CA VAL A 214 -19.14 -30.50 5.74
C VAL A 214 -19.15 -29.64 7.00
N PHE A 215 -20.29 -29.54 7.67
CA PHE A 215 -20.43 -28.84 8.95
C PHE A 215 -19.49 -29.43 10.01
N ARG A 216 -19.45 -30.77 10.12
CA ARG A 216 -18.59 -31.52 11.04
C ARG A 216 -17.11 -31.56 10.63
N MET A 217 -16.65 -30.69 9.72
CA MET A 217 -15.25 -30.64 9.27
C MET A 217 -14.21 -30.51 10.37
N SER A 218 -14.60 -30.01 11.55
CA SER A 218 -13.72 -29.89 12.71
C SER A 218 -14.31 -30.45 14.00
N ASP A 219 -15.26 -31.37 13.87
CA ASP A 219 -16.06 -31.89 14.97
C ASP A 219 -15.61 -33.30 15.44
N PHE A 220 -14.48 -33.80 14.94
CA PHE A 220 -13.98 -35.13 15.30
C PHE A 220 -12.81 -35.03 16.30
N ASP A 221 -12.70 -36.00 17.22
CA ASP A 221 -11.66 -36.12 18.26
C ASP A 221 -10.24 -35.74 17.81
N ARG A 222 -9.89 -36.07 16.56
CA ARG A 222 -8.54 -35.86 16.01
C ARG A 222 -8.44 -34.69 15.06
N ILE A 223 -9.56 -34.10 14.65
CA ILE A 223 -9.66 -33.10 13.60
C ILE A 223 -10.35 -31.88 14.21
N GLN A 224 -9.57 -31.07 14.94
CA GLN A 224 -10.03 -29.80 15.50
C GLN A 224 -9.35 -28.63 14.77
N SER A 225 -10.07 -27.52 14.64
CA SER A 225 -9.54 -26.28 14.05
C SER A 225 -10.39 -25.10 14.51
N CYS A 226 -10.03 -23.87 14.11
CA CYS A 226 -10.84 -22.67 14.30
C CYS A 226 -12.27 -22.73 13.72
N HIS A 227 -12.60 -23.80 12.98
CA HIS A 227 -13.92 -24.11 12.43
C HIS A 227 -14.68 -25.16 13.26
N SER A 228 -14.26 -25.42 14.51
CA SER A 228 -14.98 -26.30 15.43
C SER A 228 -16.24 -25.62 15.96
N PRO A 229 -17.32 -26.39 16.21
CA PRO A 229 -18.48 -25.89 16.94
C PRO A 229 -18.10 -25.29 18.30
N PRO A 230 -18.79 -24.24 18.77
CA PRO A 230 -18.59 -23.68 20.10
C PRO A 230 -18.65 -24.73 21.22
N SER A 231 -19.52 -25.75 21.12
CA SER A 231 -19.64 -26.84 22.10
C SER A 231 -18.33 -27.61 22.34
N LYS A 232 -17.47 -27.73 21.31
CA LYS A 232 -16.25 -28.54 21.34
C LYS A 232 -15.15 -28.02 22.26
N GLY A 233 -15.25 -26.78 22.76
CA GLY A 233 -14.18 -26.14 23.52
C GLY A 233 -12.90 -26.02 22.69
N GLY A 234 -12.76 -24.93 21.94
CA GLY A 234 -11.63 -24.68 21.06
C GLY A 234 -11.72 -23.28 20.45
N ASP A 235 -10.83 -22.98 19.53
CA ASP A 235 -10.96 -21.81 18.67
C ASP A 235 -12.20 -22.03 17.78
N ALA A 236 -13.22 -21.18 17.91
CA ALA A 236 -14.50 -21.28 17.19
C ALA A 236 -14.71 -20.09 16.24
N SER A 237 -13.65 -19.34 15.99
CA SER A 237 -13.68 -18.07 15.28
C SER A 237 -14.19 -18.12 13.85
N TYR A 238 -14.07 -19.29 13.22
CA TYR A 238 -14.53 -19.55 11.85
C TYR A 238 -15.57 -20.66 11.81
N TYR A 239 -16.29 -20.91 12.91
CA TYR A 239 -17.47 -21.78 12.93
C TYR A 239 -18.49 -21.35 11.86
N LYS A 240 -18.69 -20.03 11.70
CA LYS A 240 -19.56 -19.46 10.66
C LYS A 240 -19.15 -19.83 9.25
N CYS A 241 -17.85 -19.94 9.00
CA CYS A 241 -17.34 -20.42 7.73
C CYS A 241 -17.71 -21.90 7.49
N ALA A 242 -17.70 -22.76 8.52
CA ALA A 242 -18.10 -24.16 8.37
C ALA A 242 -19.59 -24.29 8.04
N VAL A 243 -20.45 -23.52 8.71
CA VAL A 243 -21.88 -23.45 8.40
C VAL A 243 -22.09 -22.94 6.97
N ALA A 244 -21.43 -21.86 6.57
CA ALA A 244 -21.53 -21.32 5.22
C ALA A 244 -21.08 -22.32 4.14
N GLU A 245 -20.03 -23.12 4.38
CA GLU A 245 -19.59 -24.17 3.45
C GLU A 245 -20.64 -25.29 3.33
N ALA A 246 -21.34 -25.62 4.42
CA ALA A 246 -22.40 -26.63 4.48
C ALA A 246 -23.65 -26.26 3.66
N HIS A 247 -23.87 -24.97 3.35
CA HIS A 247 -24.87 -24.48 2.37
C HIS A 247 -24.50 -24.82 0.90
N GLY A 248 -23.66 -25.82 0.68
CA GLY A 248 -23.30 -26.32 -0.65
C GLY A 248 -22.21 -25.50 -1.33
N HIS A 249 -21.38 -24.78 -0.57
CA HIS A 249 -20.29 -23.97 -1.12
C HIS A 249 -18.93 -24.66 -1.15
N GLY A 250 -18.71 -25.75 -0.41
CA GLY A 250 -17.40 -26.41 -0.41
C GLY A 250 -17.43 -27.86 0.10
N PRO A 251 -17.10 -28.85 -0.74
CA PRO A 251 -16.92 -30.23 -0.30
C PRO A 251 -15.72 -30.39 0.64
N VAL A 252 -15.72 -31.49 1.38
CA VAL A 252 -14.62 -31.88 2.27
C VAL A 252 -14.16 -33.29 1.90
N ALA A 253 -12.88 -33.57 2.08
CA ALA A 253 -12.31 -34.90 1.93
C ALA A 253 -11.81 -35.42 3.27
N TYR A 254 -12.18 -36.65 3.62
CA TYR A 254 -11.75 -37.34 4.83
C TYR A 254 -10.93 -38.57 4.50
N LEU A 255 -9.86 -38.81 5.26
CA LEU A 255 -9.07 -40.04 5.16
C LEU A 255 -9.55 -41.04 6.20
N VAL A 256 -9.87 -42.26 5.77
CA VAL A 256 -10.36 -43.36 6.63
C VAL A 256 -9.52 -44.62 6.44
N ARG A 257 -9.53 -45.51 7.44
CA ARG A 257 -8.81 -46.79 7.35
C ARG A 257 -9.65 -47.79 6.56
N ASN A 258 -9.01 -48.56 5.68
CA ASN A 258 -9.71 -49.64 4.98
C ASN A 258 -10.14 -50.78 5.91
N GLU A 259 -9.54 -50.91 7.11
CA GLU A 259 -10.00 -51.89 8.11
C GLU A 259 -11.41 -51.55 8.60
N ASP A 260 -11.65 -50.29 8.97
CA ASP A 260 -12.97 -49.82 9.41
C ASP A 260 -14.02 -49.98 8.28
N LEU A 261 -13.65 -49.66 7.04
CA LEU A 261 -14.54 -49.84 5.88
C LEU A 261 -14.80 -51.32 5.54
N ASP A 262 -13.80 -52.19 5.65
CA ASP A 262 -13.95 -53.62 5.41
C ASP A 262 -14.85 -54.26 6.47
N GLU A 263 -14.78 -53.80 7.74
CA GLU A 263 -15.68 -54.23 8.82
C GLU A 263 -17.13 -53.82 8.52
N ALA A 264 -17.38 -52.55 8.16
CA ALA A 264 -18.72 -52.08 7.79
C ALA A 264 -19.29 -52.79 6.54
N LEU A 265 -18.46 -53.11 5.54
CA LEU A 265 -18.86 -53.93 4.39
C LEU A 265 -19.31 -55.33 4.81
N GLU A 266 -18.60 -55.97 5.74
CA GLU A 266 -18.95 -57.29 6.25
C GLU A 266 -20.29 -57.27 7.01
N GLU A 267 -20.53 -56.21 7.80
CA GLU A 267 -21.79 -56.04 8.54
C GLU A 267 -22.99 -55.78 7.63
N LYS A 268 -22.82 -55.00 6.56
CA LYS A 268 -23.86 -54.72 5.55
C LYS A 268 -23.95 -55.78 4.44
N GLU A 269 -23.24 -56.90 4.55
CA GLU A 269 -23.21 -58.01 3.59
C GLU A 269 -22.85 -57.60 2.14
N LEU A 270 -21.94 -56.62 1.99
CA LEU A 270 -21.50 -56.08 0.70
C LEU A 270 -20.18 -56.71 0.22
N ASP A 271 -19.88 -56.53 -1.08
CA ASP A 271 -18.66 -57.07 -1.69
C ASP A 271 -17.40 -56.38 -1.15
N LYS A 272 -16.41 -57.18 -0.75
CA LYS A 272 -15.15 -56.67 -0.19
C LYS A 272 -14.45 -55.69 -1.14
N GLY A 273 -14.14 -54.51 -0.63
CA GLY A 273 -13.45 -53.44 -1.36
C GLY A 273 -14.37 -52.56 -2.21
N ASP A 274 -15.68 -52.81 -2.24
CA ASP A 274 -16.66 -51.92 -2.89
C ASP A 274 -17.11 -50.79 -1.95
N TYR A 275 -16.18 -49.90 -1.63
CA TYR A 275 -16.44 -48.80 -0.72
C TYR A 275 -17.46 -47.79 -1.26
N GLN A 276 -17.67 -47.72 -2.59
CA GLN A 276 -18.72 -46.86 -3.13
C GLN A 276 -20.10 -47.46 -2.87
N ALA A 277 -20.30 -48.78 -3.03
CA ALA A 277 -21.55 -49.42 -2.68
C ALA A 277 -21.87 -49.27 -1.18
N LEU A 278 -20.85 -49.29 -0.31
CA LEU A 278 -21.02 -48.99 1.10
C LEU A 278 -21.60 -47.59 1.32
N LEU A 279 -20.98 -46.57 0.73
CA LEU A 279 -21.43 -45.17 0.84
C LEU A 279 -22.85 -44.98 0.29
N ASP A 280 -23.14 -45.60 -0.86
CA ASP A 280 -24.46 -45.54 -1.49
C ASP A 280 -25.52 -46.20 -0.57
N GLN A 281 -25.17 -47.28 0.14
CA GLN A 281 -26.07 -47.95 1.11
C GLN A 281 -26.37 -47.10 2.35
N TYR A 282 -25.39 -46.40 2.94
CA TYR A 282 -25.65 -45.48 4.07
C TYR A 282 -26.59 -44.35 3.67
N GLU A 283 -26.44 -43.84 2.44
CA GLU A 283 -27.32 -42.80 1.92
C GLU A 283 -28.75 -43.32 1.70
N ASP A 284 -28.90 -44.51 1.09
CA ASP A 284 -30.19 -45.14 0.84
C ASP A 284 -30.93 -45.53 2.13
N ASP A 285 -30.19 -45.89 3.18
CA ASP A 285 -30.73 -46.24 4.51
C ASP A 285 -31.00 -45.00 5.39
N GLU A 286 -30.62 -43.80 4.94
CA GLU A 286 -30.66 -42.55 5.73
C GLU A 286 -29.88 -42.67 7.06
N GLU A 287 -28.75 -43.39 7.05
CA GLU A 287 -27.89 -43.62 8.21
C GLU A 287 -26.66 -42.68 8.23
N GLU A 288 -26.26 -42.24 9.42
CA GLU A 288 -25.02 -41.48 9.60
C GLU A 288 -23.80 -42.36 9.23
N PHE A 289 -22.88 -41.83 8.43
CA PHE A 289 -21.69 -42.57 8.02
C PHE A 289 -20.54 -42.37 9.01
N PHE A 290 -20.34 -41.12 9.44
CA PHE A 290 -19.24 -40.77 10.33
C PHE A 290 -19.68 -40.86 11.79
N TYR A 291 -18.94 -41.67 12.54
CA TYR A 291 -19.24 -41.91 13.96
C TYR A 291 -19.41 -40.61 14.74
N ASP A 292 -20.48 -40.57 15.54
CA ASP A 292 -20.87 -39.48 16.40
C ASP A 292 -21.08 -40.01 17.83
N ASP A 293 -20.22 -39.62 18.77
CA ASP A 293 -20.25 -40.15 20.15
C ASP A 293 -21.46 -39.61 20.95
N ASP A 294 -21.95 -38.42 20.63
CA ASP A 294 -23.07 -37.78 21.35
C ASP A 294 -24.41 -38.41 20.95
N ARG A 295 -24.61 -38.65 19.65
CA ARG A 295 -25.81 -39.32 19.11
C ARG A 295 -25.71 -40.84 19.19
N VAL A 296 -24.50 -41.38 19.33
CA VAL A 296 -24.18 -42.82 19.27
C VAL A 296 -24.63 -43.41 17.92
N GLU A 297 -24.28 -42.72 16.83
CA GLU A 297 -24.65 -43.06 15.45
C GLU A 297 -23.42 -43.10 14.54
N GLY A 298 -23.52 -43.84 13.43
CA GLY A 298 -22.45 -44.05 12.46
C GLY A 298 -21.37 -45.04 12.89
N ASP A 299 -20.45 -45.35 11.97
CA ASP A 299 -19.50 -46.47 12.13
C ASP A 299 -18.05 -46.08 11.86
N ILE A 300 -17.82 -45.01 11.10
CA ILE A 300 -16.48 -44.69 10.59
C ILE A 300 -15.90 -43.45 11.26
N THR A 301 -14.70 -43.54 11.83
CA THR A 301 -13.99 -42.37 12.37
C THR A 301 -12.94 -41.86 11.38
N PRO A 302 -13.01 -40.58 10.93
CA PRO A 302 -11.99 -40.02 10.05
C PRO A 302 -10.66 -39.75 10.79
N ILE A 303 -9.56 -39.91 10.06
CA ILE A 303 -8.19 -39.73 10.56
C ILE A 303 -7.63 -38.35 10.20
N ASN A 304 -7.93 -37.90 8.98
CA ASN A 304 -7.49 -36.63 8.43
C ASN A 304 -8.61 -35.97 7.62
N ARG A 305 -8.53 -34.65 7.50
CA ARG A 305 -9.44 -33.83 6.70
C ARG A 305 -8.67 -32.88 5.79
N LEU A 306 -9.17 -32.72 4.57
CA LEU A 306 -8.73 -31.74 3.59
C LEU A 306 -9.95 -30.99 3.04
N ARG A 307 -9.90 -29.66 3.01
CA ARG A 307 -10.97 -28.84 2.42
C ARG A 307 -10.88 -28.80 0.89
N ILE A 308 -12.02 -28.65 0.21
CA ILE A 308 -12.10 -28.41 -1.23
C ILE A 308 -12.90 -27.13 -1.46
N ARG A 309 -12.29 -26.15 -2.12
CA ARG A 309 -12.88 -24.81 -2.33
C ARG A 309 -13.63 -24.73 -3.65
N LYS A 310 -14.74 -24.02 -3.66
CA LYS A 310 -15.51 -23.71 -4.87
C LYS A 310 -15.09 -22.39 -5.47
N TYR A 311 -14.80 -22.42 -6.77
CA TYR A 311 -14.64 -21.25 -7.60
C TYR A 311 -15.66 -21.30 -8.72
N SER A 312 -16.39 -20.22 -8.93
CA SER A 312 -17.34 -20.09 -10.04
C SER A 312 -16.91 -18.97 -10.96
N SER A 313 -17.22 -19.10 -12.24
CA SER A 313 -17.18 -18.00 -13.20
C SER A 313 -18.55 -17.82 -13.83
N PRO A 314 -19.29 -16.75 -13.45
CA PRO A 314 -20.55 -16.40 -14.10
C PRO A 314 -20.37 -16.16 -15.59
N LYS A 315 -19.26 -15.52 -15.98
CA LYS A 315 -18.91 -15.22 -17.38
C LYS A 315 -18.88 -16.50 -18.24
N PHE A 316 -18.34 -17.58 -17.70
CA PHE A 316 -18.16 -18.83 -18.44
C PHE A 316 -19.18 -19.92 -18.10
N ASN A 317 -20.13 -19.61 -17.20
CA ASN A 317 -21.07 -20.55 -16.60
C ASN A 317 -20.36 -21.84 -16.13
N MET A 318 -19.31 -21.67 -15.34
CA MET A 318 -18.41 -22.76 -14.94
C MET A 318 -18.17 -22.74 -13.44
N THR A 319 -18.07 -23.92 -12.82
CA THR A 319 -17.69 -24.09 -11.42
C THR A 319 -16.59 -25.13 -11.31
N ILE A 320 -15.57 -24.87 -10.50
CA ILE A 320 -14.46 -25.78 -10.24
C ILE A 320 -14.25 -26.03 -8.74
N ALA A 321 -13.89 -27.27 -8.42
CA ALA A 321 -13.55 -27.75 -7.10
C ALA A 321 -12.02 -27.83 -6.97
N VAL A 322 -11.45 -27.07 -6.05
CA VAL A 322 -10.00 -26.88 -5.90
C VAL A 322 -9.57 -27.30 -4.49
N PRO A 323 -8.84 -28.42 -4.35
CA PRO A 323 -8.40 -28.90 -3.04
C PRO A 323 -7.42 -27.93 -2.37
N ALA A 324 -7.54 -27.80 -1.04
CA ALA A 324 -6.62 -27.02 -0.22
C ALA A 324 -5.23 -27.67 -0.13
N LYS A 325 -4.28 -27.03 0.59
CA LYS A 325 -2.98 -27.66 0.92
C LYS A 325 -2.92 -28.20 2.34
N ARG A 326 -3.59 -27.52 3.28
CA ARG A 326 -3.50 -27.84 4.70
C ARG A 326 -4.39 -29.04 5.02
N VAL A 327 -3.76 -30.11 5.53
CA VAL A 327 -4.43 -31.29 6.06
C VAL A 327 -4.53 -31.15 7.57
N TYR A 328 -5.72 -31.37 8.11
CA TYR A 328 -6.00 -31.43 9.54
C TYR A 328 -6.11 -32.90 9.97
N GLY A 329 -5.88 -33.19 11.24
CA GLY A 329 -5.87 -34.55 11.75
C GLY A 329 -4.47 -35.06 12.09
N ASP A 330 -4.30 -36.36 11.91
CA ASP A 330 -3.10 -37.09 12.24
C ASP A 330 -1.86 -36.69 11.39
N ASP A 331 -0.72 -36.45 12.04
CA ASP A 331 0.52 -35.99 11.43
C ASP A 331 1.48 -37.13 11.01
N ARG A 332 1.04 -38.41 11.08
CA ARG A 332 1.85 -39.61 10.75
C ARG A 332 2.32 -39.74 9.28
N GLY A 333 2.18 -38.68 8.48
CA GLY A 333 2.78 -38.56 7.15
C GLY A 333 1.88 -38.94 5.97
N PHE A 334 0.57 -38.95 6.16
CA PHE A 334 -0.39 -39.20 5.06
C PHE A 334 -0.84 -37.93 4.33
N GLY A 335 -0.54 -36.74 4.88
CA GLY A 335 -1.02 -35.46 4.35
C GLY A 335 -0.68 -35.23 2.87
N ASP A 336 0.58 -35.38 2.49
CA ASP A 336 1.02 -35.13 1.11
C ASP A 336 0.31 -36.03 0.09
N ALA A 337 0.12 -37.32 0.40
CA ALA A 337 -0.61 -38.20 -0.51
C ALA A 337 -2.11 -37.95 -0.50
N MET A 338 -2.68 -37.54 0.63
CA MET A 338 -4.08 -37.14 0.66
C MET A 338 -4.28 -35.94 -0.29
N VAL A 339 -3.46 -34.89 -0.16
CA VAL A 339 -3.49 -33.74 -1.07
C VAL A 339 -3.31 -34.18 -2.52
N ASN A 340 -2.27 -34.97 -2.82
CA ASN A 340 -2.01 -35.41 -4.20
C ASN A 340 -3.15 -36.27 -4.77
N SER A 341 -3.73 -37.17 -3.97
CA SER A 341 -4.83 -38.04 -4.42
C SER A 341 -6.08 -37.22 -4.73
N VAL A 342 -6.42 -36.26 -3.85
CA VAL A 342 -7.58 -35.40 -4.03
C VAL A 342 -7.36 -34.40 -5.17
N VAL A 343 -6.16 -33.86 -5.36
CA VAL A 343 -5.81 -33.01 -6.51
C VAL A 343 -5.93 -33.78 -7.83
N LYS A 344 -5.32 -34.97 -7.94
CA LYS A 344 -5.43 -35.80 -9.15
C LYS A 344 -6.86 -36.20 -9.45
N TRP A 345 -7.63 -36.56 -8.42
CA TRP A 345 -9.05 -36.84 -8.57
C TRP A 345 -9.81 -35.61 -9.07
N ALA A 346 -9.64 -34.46 -8.42
CA ALA A 346 -10.33 -33.23 -8.79
C ALA A 346 -9.98 -32.79 -10.22
N GLN A 347 -8.72 -32.95 -10.64
CA GLN A 347 -8.26 -32.68 -12.01
C GLN A 347 -8.89 -33.66 -13.02
N GLY A 348 -8.95 -34.94 -12.70
CA GLY A 348 -9.54 -35.97 -13.55
C GLY A 348 -11.06 -35.82 -13.70
N SER A 349 -11.76 -35.54 -12.60
CA SER A 349 -13.21 -35.31 -12.60
C SER A 349 -13.63 -34.00 -13.28
N GLN A 350 -12.68 -33.11 -13.58
CA GLN A 350 -12.94 -31.79 -14.18
C GLN A 350 -12.12 -31.57 -15.46
N GLU A 351 -11.84 -32.64 -16.22
CA GLU A 351 -11.00 -32.60 -17.42
C GLU A 351 -11.51 -31.60 -18.48
N ASP A 352 -12.82 -31.57 -18.73
CA ASP A 352 -13.43 -30.64 -19.69
C ASP A 352 -13.28 -29.18 -19.25
N ALA A 353 -13.42 -28.91 -17.94
CA ALA A 353 -13.25 -27.56 -17.39
C ALA A 353 -11.79 -27.12 -17.51
N LEU A 354 -10.82 -27.98 -17.15
CA LEU A 354 -9.39 -27.70 -17.29
C LEU A 354 -8.97 -27.45 -18.73
N LYS A 355 -9.50 -28.24 -19.67
CA LYS A 355 -9.27 -28.03 -21.10
C LYS A 355 -9.79 -26.67 -21.56
N LYS A 356 -11.00 -26.30 -21.14
CA LYS A 356 -11.56 -24.98 -21.44
C LYS A 356 -10.73 -23.85 -20.83
N MET A 357 -10.28 -23.99 -19.58
CA MET A 357 -9.40 -23.03 -18.89
C MET A 357 -8.06 -22.83 -19.60
N LYS A 358 -7.57 -23.86 -20.28
CA LYS A 358 -6.32 -23.80 -21.04
C LYS A 358 -6.51 -23.18 -22.42
N ASP A 359 -7.55 -23.59 -23.14
CA ASP A 359 -7.68 -23.34 -24.58
C ASP A 359 -8.51 -22.08 -24.91
N ASP A 360 -9.31 -21.56 -23.97
CA ASP A 360 -10.20 -20.42 -24.18
C ASP A 360 -9.48 -19.08 -23.96
N GLU A 361 -9.22 -18.34 -25.04
CA GLU A 361 -8.54 -17.04 -25.01
C GLU A 361 -9.26 -16.02 -24.09
N ASP A 362 -10.58 -16.11 -23.91
CA ASP A 362 -11.34 -15.18 -23.06
C ASP A 362 -11.10 -15.42 -21.56
N MET A 363 -10.61 -16.61 -21.19
CA MET A 363 -10.19 -16.96 -19.83
C MET A 363 -8.76 -16.51 -19.52
N LEU A 364 -8.03 -16.08 -20.55
CA LEU A 364 -6.66 -15.60 -20.47
C LEU A 364 -6.62 -14.07 -20.62
N SER A 365 -5.56 -13.45 -20.13
CA SER A 365 -5.21 -12.05 -20.40
C SER A 365 -3.69 -11.99 -20.51
N ASP A 366 -3.20 -11.55 -21.67
CA ASP A 366 -1.78 -11.60 -22.05
C ASP A 366 -1.14 -12.99 -21.91
N GLY A 367 -1.93 -14.05 -22.18
CA GLY A 367 -1.50 -15.45 -22.04
C GLY A 367 -1.47 -15.97 -20.60
N LYS A 368 -1.91 -15.18 -19.62
CA LYS A 368 -2.01 -15.55 -18.20
C LYS A 368 -3.44 -15.85 -17.80
N PHE A 369 -3.65 -16.76 -16.85
CA PHE A 369 -5.00 -17.05 -16.36
C PHE A 369 -5.59 -15.84 -15.64
N ASN A 370 -6.74 -15.35 -16.12
CA ASN A 370 -7.35 -14.12 -15.64
C ASN A 370 -8.32 -14.40 -14.48
N MET A 371 -7.84 -14.11 -13.27
CA MET A 371 -8.55 -14.35 -12.02
C MET A 371 -9.75 -13.44 -11.80
N ASN A 372 -9.82 -12.28 -12.46
CA ASN A 372 -10.96 -11.36 -12.34
C ASN A 372 -12.28 -11.98 -12.85
N ASN A 373 -12.21 -13.06 -13.63
CA ASN A 373 -13.40 -13.77 -14.11
C ASN A 373 -13.95 -14.79 -13.09
N TRP A 374 -13.34 -14.92 -11.92
CA TRP A 374 -13.62 -15.98 -10.96
C TRP A 374 -13.99 -15.44 -9.58
N ILE A 375 -14.94 -16.14 -8.95
CA ILE A 375 -15.49 -15.83 -7.64
C ILE A 375 -15.30 -17.07 -6.76
N ARG A 376 -14.68 -16.92 -5.60
CA ARG A 376 -14.62 -17.95 -4.56
C ARG A 376 -15.89 -17.90 -3.73
N HIS A 377 -16.49 -19.06 -3.46
CA HIS A 377 -17.68 -19.19 -2.62
C HIS A 377 -17.34 -19.80 -1.26
N GLY A 378 -18.24 -19.65 -0.29
CA GLY A 378 -18.16 -20.27 1.03
C GLY A 378 -17.45 -19.39 2.05
N GLY A 379 -16.80 -20.03 3.03
CA GLY A 379 -16.17 -19.34 4.15
C GLY A 379 -15.09 -18.32 3.73
N THR A 380 -15.08 -17.15 4.36
CA THR A 380 -14.13 -16.05 4.12
C THR A 380 -12.71 -16.36 4.61
N TYR A 381 -12.56 -17.24 5.60
CA TYR A 381 -11.26 -17.61 6.16
C TYR A 381 -10.27 -18.15 5.11
N HIS A 382 -9.11 -17.51 5.04
CA HIS A 382 -8.09 -17.75 4.02
C HIS A 382 -6.65 -17.79 4.55
N GLN A 383 -6.41 -17.62 5.87
CA GLN A 383 -5.05 -17.49 6.43
C GLN A 383 -4.12 -18.68 6.14
N ASP A 384 -4.67 -19.84 5.77
CA ASP A 384 -3.86 -21.03 5.46
C ASP A 384 -3.34 -21.11 4.02
N ASN A 385 -4.07 -20.58 3.02
CA ASN A 385 -3.71 -20.69 1.60
C ASN A 385 -4.42 -19.62 0.76
N SER A 386 -3.67 -18.76 0.06
CA SER A 386 -4.26 -17.79 -0.87
C SER A 386 -4.92 -18.49 -2.08
N PRO A 387 -5.95 -17.90 -2.70
CA PRO A 387 -6.54 -18.44 -3.92
C PRO A 387 -5.52 -18.72 -5.03
N GLU A 388 -4.52 -17.85 -5.23
CA GLU A 388 -3.48 -18.09 -6.24
C GLU A 388 -2.63 -19.32 -5.89
N THR A 389 -2.36 -19.54 -4.60
CA THR A 389 -1.58 -20.69 -4.13
C THR A 389 -2.30 -22.01 -4.38
N LEU A 390 -3.63 -22.04 -4.21
CA LEU A 390 -4.46 -23.21 -4.46
C LEU A 390 -4.63 -23.46 -5.96
N LEU A 391 -4.93 -22.43 -6.74
CA LEU A 391 -5.04 -22.55 -8.19
C LEU A 391 -3.72 -22.95 -8.82
N ARG A 392 -2.59 -22.43 -8.35
CA ARG A 392 -1.26 -22.88 -8.80
C ARG A 392 -1.09 -24.38 -8.59
N GLN A 393 -1.41 -24.91 -7.40
CA GLN A 393 -1.32 -26.36 -7.15
C GLN A 393 -2.25 -27.15 -8.07
N PHE A 394 -3.48 -26.66 -8.27
CA PHE A 394 -4.48 -27.37 -9.04
C PHE A 394 -4.21 -27.33 -10.55
N LEU A 395 -3.55 -26.28 -11.04
CA LEU A 395 -3.16 -26.10 -12.43
C LEU A 395 -1.73 -26.54 -12.74
N ASP A 396 -0.94 -26.90 -11.71
CA ASP A 396 0.39 -27.54 -11.83
C ASP A 396 0.23 -28.97 -12.36
N ASP A 397 -0.08 -29.04 -13.64
CA ASP A 397 -0.41 -30.23 -14.40
C ASP A 397 0.30 -30.13 -15.75
N ASP A 398 0.82 -31.26 -16.24
CA ASP A 398 1.59 -31.37 -17.50
C ASP A 398 0.85 -30.80 -18.72
N ARG A 399 -0.48 -30.60 -18.63
CA ARG A 399 -1.29 -29.93 -19.65
C ARG A 399 -1.02 -28.42 -19.72
N PHE A 400 -0.52 -27.76 -18.69
CA PHE A 400 -0.26 -26.32 -18.69
C PHE A 400 1.24 -26.05 -18.89
N GLU A 401 1.61 -25.31 -19.94
CA GLU A 401 3.02 -24.99 -20.22
C GLU A 401 3.64 -24.05 -19.17
N ASN A 402 2.82 -23.20 -18.52
CA ASN A 402 3.23 -22.25 -17.49
C ASN A 402 2.17 -22.14 -16.36
N PRO A 403 2.11 -23.10 -15.42
CA PRO A 403 1.05 -23.20 -14.40
C PRO A 403 1.04 -22.09 -13.33
N SER A 404 1.95 -21.11 -13.43
CA SER A 404 2.19 -20.08 -12.43
C SER A 404 1.90 -18.64 -12.89
N ASP A 405 1.40 -18.45 -14.12
CA ASP A 405 1.16 -17.12 -14.68
C ASP A 405 -0.31 -16.70 -14.55
N PHE A 406 -0.58 -15.88 -13.53
CA PHE A 406 -1.90 -15.34 -13.20
C PHE A 406 -1.92 -13.82 -13.40
N THR A 407 -3.11 -13.27 -13.62
CA THR A 407 -3.37 -11.82 -13.60
C THR A 407 -4.72 -11.53 -12.96
N GLY A 408 -4.90 -10.33 -12.40
CA GLY A 408 -6.10 -9.95 -11.66
C GLY A 408 -6.14 -10.47 -10.22
N TYR A 409 -7.33 -10.45 -9.62
CA TYR A 409 -7.61 -10.94 -8.27
C TYR A 409 -8.93 -11.71 -8.24
N ILE A 410 -9.06 -12.68 -7.34
CA ILE A 410 -10.31 -13.44 -7.15
C ILE A 410 -11.20 -12.72 -6.15
N GLN A 411 -12.45 -12.47 -6.54
CA GLN A 411 -13.46 -11.97 -5.63
C GLN A 411 -13.94 -13.08 -4.69
N VAL A 412 -14.23 -12.75 -3.44
CA VAL A 412 -14.83 -13.68 -2.47
C VAL A 412 -16.29 -13.30 -2.30
N ASP A 413 -17.19 -14.25 -2.55
CA ASP A 413 -18.61 -14.10 -2.25
C ASP A 413 -18.87 -14.59 -0.82
N SER A 414 -19.00 -13.63 0.10
CA SER A 414 -19.33 -13.86 1.50
C SER A 414 -20.83 -13.78 1.78
N THR A 415 -21.70 -13.66 0.77
CA THR A 415 -23.14 -13.40 0.96
C THR A 415 -23.80 -14.44 1.87
N THR A 416 -23.49 -15.73 1.68
CA THR A 416 -24.04 -16.80 2.52
C THR A 416 -23.53 -16.70 3.94
N GLU A 417 -22.23 -16.49 4.14
CA GLU A 417 -21.65 -16.28 5.47
C GLU A 417 -22.27 -15.06 6.17
N ASN A 418 -22.44 -13.94 5.48
CA ASN A 418 -23.02 -12.72 6.04
C ASN A 418 -24.50 -12.90 6.41
N SER A 419 -25.24 -13.65 5.60
CA SER A 419 -26.68 -13.91 5.85
C SER A 419 -26.95 -14.85 7.03
N LEU A 420 -25.94 -15.58 7.50
CA LEU A 420 -26.09 -16.46 8.65
C LEU A 420 -26.14 -15.64 9.94
N THR A 421 -27.25 -15.78 10.67
CA THR A 421 -27.36 -15.30 12.05
C THR A 421 -27.07 -16.49 12.96
N LEU A 422 -25.79 -16.69 13.28
CA LEU A 422 -25.40 -17.72 14.24
C LEU A 422 -25.53 -17.16 15.65
N THR A 423 -25.81 -18.04 16.60
CA THR A 423 -25.79 -17.74 18.03
C THR A 423 -24.33 -17.62 18.50
N ALA A 424 -23.60 -16.69 17.89
CA ALA A 424 -22.18 -16.47 18.12
C ALA A 424 -21.98 -15.81 19.49
N GLY A 425 -21.15 -16.38 20.36
CA GLY A 425 -20.72 -15.69 21.57
C GLY A 425 -19.88 -14.43 21.23
N VAL A 426 -19.73 -13.53 22.20
CA VAL A 426 -18.98 -12.27 22.07
C VAL A 426 -17.63 -12.45 21.36
N GLY A 427 -16.88 -13.53 21.68
CA GLY A 427 -15.55 -13.77 21.10
C GLY A 427 -15.52 -13.93 19.58
N ALA A 428 -16.54 -14.55 18.98
CA ALA A 428 -16.59 -14.71 17.52
C ALA A 428 -16.90 -13.37 16.82
N VAL A 429 -17.73 -12.51 17.44
CA VAL A 429 -17.98 -11.15 16.94
C VAL A 429 -16.75 -10.27 17.12
N THR A 430 -16.02 -10.41 18.23
CA THR A 430 -14.73 -9.73 18.45
C THR A 430 -13.74 -10.05 17.33
N GLU A 431 -13.51 -11.33 17.04
CA GLU A 431 -12.51 -11.70 16.03
C GLU A 431 -12.92 -11.27 14.61
N GLN A 432 -14.21 -11.38 14.27
CA GLN A 432 -14.72 -10.89 12.99
C GLN A 432 -14.54 -9.37 12.85
N ALA A 433 -14.82 -8.62 13.92
CA ALA A 433 -14.65 -7.17 13.94
C ALA A 433 -13.17 -6.76 13.86
N GLU A 434 -12.27 -7.48 14.55
CA GLU A 434 -10.82 -7.30 14.44
C GLU A 434 -10.33 -7.56 13.02
N GLU A 435 -10.78 -8.64 12.36
CA GLU A 435 -10.38 -8.95 10.97
C GLU A 435 -10.81 -7.85 9.99
N MET A 436 -12.02 -7.32 10.15
CA MET A 436 -12.53 -6.21 9.33
C MET A 436 -11.70 -4.92 9.52
N VAL A 437 -11.41 -4.56 10.78
CA VAL A 437 -10.60 -3.37 11.09
C VAL A 437 -9.16 -3.55 10.58
N ASP A 438 -8.59 -4.74 10.71
CA ASP A 438 -7.26 -5.08 10.20
C ASP A 438 -7.20 -5.03 8.67
N GLU A 439 -8.22 -5.57 7.99
CA GLU A 439 -8.31 -5.48 6.52
C GLU A 439 -8.44 -4.04 6.06
N PHE A 440 -9.32 -3.26 6.69
CA PHE A 440 -9.46 -1.83 6.46
C PHE A 440 -8.11 -1.12 6.62
N ASN A 441 -7.45 -1.27 7.76
CA ASN A 441 -6.15 -0.63 8.02
C ASN A 441 -5.05 -1.03 7.03
N ARG A 442 -5.08 -2.25 6.49
CA ARG A 442 -4.15 -2.72 5.46
C ARG A 442 -4.39 -2.09 4.10
N ARG A 443 -5.65 -1.84 3.73
CA ARG A 443 -6.02 -1.29 2.41
C ARG A 443 -6.09 0.23 2.38
N SER A 444 -6.43 0.88 3.50
CA SER A 444 -6.57 2.34 3.60
C SER A 444 -5.23 3.06 3.48
N HIS A 445 -5.23 4.13 2.71
CA HIS A 445 -4.04 4.90 2.38
C HIS A 445 -3.48 5.66 3.60
N ALA A 446 -4.35 6.39 4.29
CA ALA A 446 -4.01 7.31 5.37
C ALA A 446 -4.87 7.13 6.63
N VAL A 447 -6.08 6.59 6.55
CA VAL A 447 -6.94 6.39 7.72
C VAL A 447 -6.53 5.16 8.53
N ARG A 448 -6.50 5.28 9.86
CA ARG A 448 -6.25 4.18 10.79
C ARG A 448 -7.33 4.11 11.85
N VAL A 449 -7.75 2.89 12.18
CA VAL A 449 -8.80 2.60 13.15
C VAL A 449 -8.27 1.63 14.18
N THR A 450 -8.51 1.91 15.46
CA THR A 450 -8.24 1.03 16.59
C THR A 450 -9.56 0.65 17.22
N MET A 451 -9.87 -0.64 17.23
CA MET A 451 -11.05 -1.18 17.88
C MET A 451 -10.87 -1.21 19.42
N GLY A 452 -11.98 -1.10 20.13
CA GLY A 452 -12.11 -1.36 21.56
C GLY A 452 -12.83 -2.67 21.83
N ASP A 453 -13.59 -2.71 22.93
CA ASP A 453 -14.27 -3.93 23.35
C ASP A 453 -15.54 -4.20 22.53
N VAL A 454 -15.91 -5.47 22.43
CA VAL A 454 -17.21 -5.93 21.94
C VAL A 454 -18.06 -6.38 23.10
N ASP A 455 -19.22 -5.73 23.27
CA ASP A 455 -20.18 -6.05 24.31
C ASP A 455 -21.46 -6.66 23.71
N LEU A 456 -22.17 -7.45 24.52
CA LEU A 456 -23.50 -7.97 24.20
C LEU A 456 -24.48 -7.44 25.25
N ASP A 457 -25.40 -6.57 24.84
CA ASP A 457 -26.45 -6.01 25.70
C ASP A 457 -27.82 -6.11 25.02
N ASP A 458 -28.84 -6.51 25.76
CA ASP A 458 -30.21 -6.77 25.25
C ASP A 458 -30.27 -7.63 23.95
N GLY A 459 -29.32 -8.54 23.77
CA GLY A 459 -29.23 -9.40 22.59
C GLY A 459 -28.66 -8.73 21.34
N GLN A 460 -28.09 -7.52 21.46
CA GLN A 460 -27.40 -6.81 20.41
C GLN A 460 -25.92 -6.64 20.74
N PHE A 461 -25.07 -6.80 19.72
CA PHE A 461 -23.63 -6.56 19.86
C PHE A 461 -23.32 -5.08 19.68
N TYR A 462 -22.41 -4.57 20.49
CA TYR A 462 -21.88 -3.22 20.43
C TYR A 462 -20.37 -3.30 20.29
N ILE A 463 -19.84 -2.78 19.19
CA ILE A 463 -18.41 -2.78 18.89
C ILE A 463 -17.89 -1.37 19.10
N SER A 464 -17.02 -1.19 20.08
CA SER A 464 -16.44 0.12 20.38
C SER A 464 -15.29 0.42 19.44
N ILE A 465 -15.19 1.68 18.98
CA ILE A 465 -14.02 2.22 18.29
C ILE A 465 -13.29 3.12 19.27
N ASN A 466 -12.09 2.72 19.67
CA ASN A 466 -11.25 3.48 20.59
C ASN A 466 -10.65 4.72 19.92
N GLU A 467 -10.24 4.58 18.66
CA GLU A 467 -9.56 5.64 17.92
C GLU A 467 -9.81 5.47 16.41
N ALA A 468 -10.09 6.57 15.72
CA ALA A 468 -10.06 6.64 14.27
C ALA A 468 -9.36 7.95 13.89
N VAL A 469 -8.28 7.86 13.10
CA VAL A 469 -7.42 8.99 12.78
C VAL A 469 -7.08 9.06 11.30
N MET A 470 -6.94 10.27 10.78
CA MET A 470 -6.28 10.55 9.51
C MET A 470 -4.78 10.73 9.75
N VAL A 471 -3.94 9.88 9.16
CA VAL A 471 -2.48 9.96 9.31
C VAL A 471 -1.88 10.84 8.22
N VAL A 472 -1.54 12.07 8.57
CA VAL A 472 -0.84 13.02 7.68
C VAL A 472 0.68 12.87 7.84
N LYS A 473 1.41 12.89 6.72
CA LYS A 473 2.86 12.62 6.68
C LYS A 473 3.60 13.86 6.17
N ILE A 474 4.49 14.41 7.00
CA ILE A 474 5.31 15.58 6.65
C ILE A 474 6.78 15.25 6.84
N PRO A 475 7.64 15.40 5.81
CA PRO A 475 9.09 15.28 5.95
C PRO A 475 9.65 16.17 7.09
N GLU A 476 10.54 15.62 7.90
CA GLU A 476 11.09 16.33 9.07
C GLU A 476 11.93 17.56 8.67
N ASP A 477 12.52 17.57 7.47
CA ASP A 477 13.31 18.67 6.94
C ASP A 477 12.49 19.87 6.45
N GLU A 478 11.17 19.71 6.31
CA GLU A 478 10.25 20.81 6.05
C GLU A 478 9.97 21.66 7.31
N PHE A 479 10.15 21.08 8.50
CA PHE A 479 9.95 21.80 9.74
C PHE A 479 11.06 22.81 10.02
N THR A 480 10.68 23.99 10.52
CA THR A 480 11.63 25.06 10.88
C THR A 480 12.46 24.70 12.12
N GLN A 481 11.87 23.89 13.01
CA GLN A 481 12.47 23.32 14.21
C GLN A 481 12.02 21.88 14.37
N SER A 482 12.77 21.06 15.09
CA SER A 482 12.37 19.67 15.37
C SER A 482 10.94 19.60 15.93
N ALA A 483 10.18 18.59 15.47
CA ALA A 483 8.81 18.32 15.91
C ALA A 483 8.65 18.14 17.43
N PHE A 484 9.75 17.90 18.15
CA PHE A 484 9.74 17.74 19.61
C PHE A 484 10.04 19.01 20.41
N THR A 485 10.27 20.14 19.74
CA THR A 485 10.33 21.44 20.43
C THR A 485 8.94 21.85 20.93
N ASP A 486 8.86 22.62 22.02
CA ASP A 486 7.58 23.02 22.60
C ASP A 486 6.74 23.87 21.62
N PHE A 487 7.41 24.67 20.78
CA PHE A 487 6.77 25.45 19.72
C PHE A 487 6.14 24.56 18.64
N THR A 488 6.92 23.69 17.99
CA THR A 488 6.41 22.82 16.92
C THR A 488 5.36 21.84 17.45
N ARG A 489 5.52 21.33 18.69
CA ARG A 489 4.51 20.50 19.34
C ARG A 489 3.18 21.25 19.48
N SER A 490 3.22 22.48 19.99
CA SER A 490 2.00 23.28 20.18
C SER A 490 1.31 23.55 18.84
N ALA A 491 2.08 23.84 17.79
CA ALA A 491 1.54 24.02 16.44
C ALA A 491 0.87 22.75 15.90
N ILE A 492 1.50 21.57 16.07
CA ILE A 492 0.91 20.28 15.68
C ILE A 492 -0.36 19.97 16.49
N GLU A 493 -0.34 20.21 17.80
CA GLU A 493 -1.49 19.93 18.67
C GLU A 493 -2.71 20.81 18.34
N ASN A 494 -2.49 22.02 17.79
CA ASN A 494 -3.55 22.97 17.46
C ASN A 494 -4.10 22.86 16.02
N VAL A 495 -3.59 21.94 15.17
CA VAL A 495 -4.06 21.87 13.76
C VAL A 495 -5.55 21.56 13.64
N VAL A 496 -6.11 20.80 14.61
CA VAL A 496 -7.53 20.45 14.63
C VAL A 496 -8.45 21.65 14.89
N ASP A 497 -7.98 22.69 15.60
CA ASP A 497 -8.77 23.91 15.80
C ASP A 497 -9.06 24.59 14.46
N TYR A 498 -8.05 24.65 13.59
CA TYR A 498 -8.17 25.20 12.23
C TYR A 498 -9.06 24.33 11.34
N MET A 499 -8.83 23.01 11.36
CA MET A 499 -9.51 22.07 10.47
C MET A 499 -10.99 21.86 10.83
N SER A 500 -11.36 21.96 12.10
CA SER A 500 -12.72 21.65 12.60
C SER A 500 -13.82 22.56 12.03
N GLU A 501 -13.45 23.68 11.39
CA GLU A 501 -14.41 24.58 10.75
C GLU A 501 -15.01 24.00 9.45
N TYR A 502 -14.31 23.08 8.78
CA TYR A 502 -14.68 22.58 7.45
C TYR A 502 -14.40 21.09 7.21
N LEU A 503 -13.68 20.41 8.11
CA LEU A 503 -13.45 18.96 8.08
C LEU A 503 -14.02 18.28 9.34
N PRO A 504 -14.46 17.00 9.25
CA PRO A 504 -15.01 16.25 10.37
C PRO A 504 -13.92 15.75 11.33
N VAL A 505 -13.14 16.68 11.92
CA VAL A 505 -12.12 16.39 12.93
C VAL A 505 -12.61 16.74 14.33
N ASP A 506 -12.12 16.01 15.32
CA ASP A 506 -12.43 16.27 16.72
C ASP A 506 -11.39 17.21 17.34
N LYS A 507 -11.84 18.42 17.71
CA LYS A 507 -10.99 19.44 18.35
C LYS A 507 -10.80 19.25 19.85
N ASP A 508 -11.67 18.45 20.48
CA ASP A 508 -11.59 18.17 21.91
C ASP A 508 -10.66 16.99 22.19
N GLU A 509 -10.35 16.18 21.17
CA GLU A 509 -9.39 15.09 21.22
C GLU A 509 -7.95 15.54 20.96
N ARG A 510 -7.01 14.79 21.55
CA ARG A 510 -5.58 15.11 21.44
C ARG A 510 -5.00 14.61 20.13
N VAL A 511 -4.34 15.50 19.39
CA VAL A 511 -3.50 15.11 18.25
C VAL A 511 -2.23 14.42 18.73
N TYR A 512 -2.01 13.19 18.26
CA TYR A 512 -0.78 12.45 18.50
C TYR A 512 0.16 12.57 17.29
N TYR A 513 1.46 12.51 17.53
CA TYR A 513 2.43 12.49 16.44
C TYR A 513 3.69 11.70 16.81
N LYS A 514 4.34 11.15 15.78
CA LYS A 514 5.56 10.36 15.90
C LYS A 514 6.50 10.63 14.75
N THR A 515 7.80 10.48 14.98
CA THR A 515 8.82 10.61 13.94
C THR A 515 9.42 9.25 13.61
N HIS A 516 9.40 8.87 12.33
CA HIS A 516 10.01 7.64 11.86
C HIS A 516 10.61 7.85 10.46
N GLY A 517 11.86 7.42 10.25
CA GLY A 517 12.49 7.47 8.93
C GLY A 517 12.71 8.88 8.34
N GLY A 518 12.74 9.93 9.17
CA GLY A 518 12.80 11.32 8.71
C GLY A 518 11.45 11.90 8.29
N THR A 519 10.35 11.25 8.68
CA THR A 519 8.98 11.72 8.46
C THR A 519 8.25 11.86 9.79
N VAL A 520 7.53 12.95 9.97
CA VAL A 520 6.60 13.19 11.06
C VAL A 520 5.21 12.71 10.62
N PHE A 521 4.66 11.77 11.37
CA PHE A 521 3.31 11.24 11.20
C PHE A 521 2.42 11.91 12.23
N ILE A 522 1.40 12.63 11.78
CA ILE A 522 0.44 13.37 12.60
C ILE A 522 -0.90 12.63 12.51
N ASP A 523 -1.35 12.11 13.64
CA ASP A 523 -2.57 11.34 13.77
C ASP A 523 -3.70 12.33 14.14
N VAL A 524 -4.49 12.75 13.14
CA VAL A 524 -5.58 13.72 13.27
C VAL A 524 -6.89 12.99 13.62
N PRO A 525 -7.47 13.19 14.80
CA PRO A 525 -8.67 12.46 15.24
C PRO A 525 -9.92 12.91 14.48
N PHE A 526 -10.77 11.95 14.11
CA PHE A 526 -12.08 12.23 13.51
C PHE A 526 -13.14 12.56 14.56
N ASP A 527 -14.03 13.50 14.24
CA ASP A 527 -15.31 13.61 14.92
C ASP A 527 -16.23 12.48 14.42
N MET A 528 -16.27 11.39 15.18
CA MET A 528 -17.01 10.20 14.82
C MET A 528 -18.52 10.43 14.71
N MET A 529 -19.09 11.43 15.38
CA MET A 529 -20.51 11.77 15.23
C MET A 529 -20.81 12.44 13.89
N SER A 530 -19.83 13.14 13.32
CA SER A 530 -19.92 13.72 11.97
C SER A 530 -19.71 12.66 10.88
N VAL A 531 -18.84 11.68 11.12
CA VAL A 531 -18.55 10.58 10.16
C VAL A 531 -19.63 9.50 10.17
N TYR A 532 -20.06 9.04 11.35
CA TYR A 532 -21.04 7.96 11.53
C TYR A 532 -22.14 8.39 12.50
N ARG A 533 -23.17 9.04 11.97
CA ARG A 533 -24.24 9.66 12.78
C ARG A 533 -25.08 8.69 13.62
N GLU A 534 -25.20 7.44 13.19
CA GLU A 534 -26.09 6.48 13.85
C GLU A 534 -25.52 5.97 15.18
N GLY A 535 -24.20 5.81 15.28
CA GLY A 535 -23.55 5.22 16.45
C GLY A 535 -22.29 5.94 16.95
N GLY A 536 -21.74 6.90 16.21
CA GLY A 536 -20.53 7.61 16.60
C GLY A 536 -19.34 6.65 16.75
N THR A 537 -18.84 6.50 17.98
CA THR A 537 -17.76 5.58 18.34
C THR A 537 -18.24 4.15 18.63
N LEU A 538 -19.54 3.86 18.47
CA LEU A 538 -20.14 2.55 18.72
C LEU A 538 -20.82 2.03 17.45
N ALA A 539 -20.37 0.88 16.95
CA ALA A 539 -21.02 0.17 15.85
C ALA A 539 -21.99 -0.90 16.40
N TYR A 540 -23.22 -0.92 15.88
CA TYR A 540 -24.25 -1.88 16.29
C TYR A 540 -24.09 -3.17 15.47
N GLY A 541 -23.33 -4.11 16.01
CA GLY A 541 -22.96 -5.36 15.36
C GLY A 541 -22.05 -5.18 14.15
N ILE A 542 -21.84 -6.28 13.43
CA ILE A 542 -20.92 -6.35 12.29
C ILE A 542 -21.38 -5.46 11.13
N ASP A 543 -22.69 -5.41 10.85
CA ASP A 543 -23.24 -4.56 9.79
C ASP A 543 -23.02 -3.07 10.09
N GLY A 544 -23.19 -2.66 11.35
CA GLY A 544 -22.88 -1.29 11.78
C GLY A 544 -21.40 -0.96 11.67
N LEU A 545 -20.52 -1.94 11.89
CA LEU A 545 -19.08 -1.76 11.71
C LEU A 545 -18.71 -1.61 10.23
N ASP A 546 -19.29 -2.42 9.35
CA ASP A 546 -19.08 -2.32 7.89
C ASP A 546 -19.50 -0.95 7.35
N GLU A 547 -20.64 -0.43 7.81
CA GLU A 547 -21.09 0.92 7.45
C GLU A 547 -20.13 2.00 7.97
N LEU A 548 -19.70 1.91 9.23
CA LEU A 548 -18.75 2.85 9.82
C LEU A 548 -17.43 2.86 9.01
N LEU A 549 -16.87 1.69 8.71
CA LEU A 549 -15.64 1.57 7.91
C LEU A 549 -15.83 2.10 6.49
N SER A 550 -16.99 1.86 5.86
CA SER A 550 -17.34 2.43 4.55
C SER A 550 -17.42 3.97 4.57
N ASN A 551 -17.82 4.56 5.70
CA ASN A 551 -17.84 6.02 5.87
C ASN A 551 -16.43 6.59 6.04
N LEU A 552 -15.55 5.88 6.74
CA LEU A 552 -14.14 6.24 6.89
C LEU A 552 -13.37 6.08 5.58
N ASP A 553 -13.70 5.11 4.74
CA ASP A 553 -13.16 4.99 3.38
C ASP A 553 -13.37 6.26 2.55
N ARG A 554 -14.55 6.88 2.67
CA ARG A 554 -14.84 8.15 1.99
C ARG A 554 -13.98 9.30 2.51
N GLN A 555 -13.53 9.23 3.77
CA GLN A 555 -12.57 10.19 4.31
C GLN A 555 -11.15 9.90 3.83
N ASP A 556 -10.78 8.62 3.69
CA ASP A 556 -9.49 8.19 3.12
C ASP A 556 -9.34 8.65 1.66
N ASP A 557 -10.42 8.58 0.87
CA ASP A 557 -10.46 9.13 -0.50
C ASP A 557 -10.20 10.66 -0.52
N ALA A 558 -10.51 11.36 0.57
CA ALA A 558 -10.30 12.80 0.73
C ALA A 558 -8.97 13.16 1.43
N HIS A 559 -8.04 12.22 1.62
CA HIS A 559 -6.80 12.43 2.38
C HIS A 559 -5.97 13.65 1.92
N GLU A 560 -5.96 13.98 0.63
CA GLU A 560 -5.25 15.16 0.11
C GLU A 560 -5.75 16.47 0.75
N GLN A 561 -7.06 16.58 1.02
CA GLN A 561 -7.64 17.76 1.68
C GLN A 561 -7.19 17.89 3.14
N TYR A 562 -7.01 16.76 3.83
CA TYR A 562 -6.49 16.75 5.20
C TYR A 562 -5.01 17.09 5.23
N GLU A 563 -4.22 16.56 4.28
CA GLU A 563 -2.80 16.90 4.16
C GLU A 563 -2.61 18.40 3.88
N GLU A 564 -3.38 18.95 2.95
CA GLU A 564 -3.36 20.38 2.63
C GLU A 564 -3.72 21.24 3.85
N ALA A 565 -4.80 20.89 4.55
CA ALA A 565 -5.25 21.63 5.73
C ALA A 565 -4.25 21.59 6.89
N VAL A 566 -3.63 20.43 7.16
CA VAL A 566 -2.57 20.33 8.19
C VAL A 566 -1.34 21.15 7.78
N ARG A 567 -0.94 21.08 6.51
CA ARG A 567 0.21 21.86 6.00
C ARG A 567 -0.05 23.36 6.13
N GLU A 568 -1.24 23.82 5.73
CA GLU A 568 -1.65 25.21 5.85
C GLU A 568 -1.61 25.68 7.31
N ALA A 569 -2.20 24.92 8.24
CA ALA A 569 -2.15 25.24 9.67
C ALA A 569 -0.71 25.36 10.19
N LEU A 570 0.17 24.44 9.79
CA LEU A 570 1.57 24.45 10.24
C LEU A 570 2.41 25.55 9.59
N VAL A 571 2.12 25.94 8.34
CA VAL A 571 2.74 27.12 7.70
C VAL A 571 2.32 28.38 8.45
N ASN A 572 1.04 28.52 8.77
CA ASN A 572 0.47 29.67 9.48
C ASN A 572 1.08 29.84 10.87
N GLU A 573 1.26 28.74 11.60
CA GLU A 573 1.95 28.73 12.89
C GLU A 573 3.48 28.92 12.75
N GLY A 574 4.05 28.82 11.55
CA GLY A 574 5.49 28.91 11.29
C GLY A 574 6.28 27.65 11.70
N ALA A 575 5.60 26.54 11.90
CA ALA A 575 6.17 25.25 12.26
C ALA A 575 6.86 24.56 11.08
N ILE A 576 6.33 24.75 9.86
CA ILE A 576 6.97 24.34 8.61
C ILE A 576 7.23 25.56 7.71
N LYS A 577 8.19 25.45 6.79
CA LYS A 577 8.48 26.53 5.84
C LYS A 577 7.37 26.66 4.80
N GLY A 578 6.87 27.87 4.62
CA GLY A 578 5.98 28.19 3.51
C GLY A 578 6.73 28.33 2.20
N SER A 579 5.98 28.44 1.10
CA SER A 579 6.51 28.92 -0.18
C SER A 579 7.04 30.36 -0.03
N ALA A 580 7.87 30.83 -0.98
CA ALA A 580 8.40 32.19 -0.92
C ALA A 580 7.31 33.27 -0.91
N ILE A 581 6.15 33.02 -1.52
CA ILE A 581 4.98 33.92 -1.49
C ILE A 581 4.28 33.91 -0.13
N GLN A 582 4.13 32.73 0.51
CA GLN A 582 3.58 32.61 1.86
C GLN A 582 4.51 33.25 2.90
N GLU A 583 5.82 33.05 2.79
CA GLU A 583 6.81 33.68 3.66
C GLU A 583 6.77 35.21 3.51
N PHE A 584 6.64 35.72 2.29
CA PHE A 584 6.46 37.15 2.04
C PHE A 584 5.15 37.68 2.63
N ALA A 585 4.03 36.99 2.39
CA ALA A 585 2.72 37.38 2.91
C ALA A 585 2.72 37.45 4.44
N LYS A 586 3.29 36.43 5.08
CA LYS A 586 3.46 36.38 6.54
C LYS A 586 4.31 37.54 7.03
N MET A 587 5.47 37.78 6.41
CA MET A 587 6.35 38.90 6.74
C MET A 587 5.63 40.26 6.58
N PHE A 588 4.81 40.42 5.53
CA PHE A 588 4.05 41.65 5.34
C PHE A 588 2.94 41.82 6.40
N ASN A 589 2.18 40.75 6.68
CA ASN A 589 1.08 40.74 7.65
C ASN A 589 1.53 40.87 9.12
N ASP A 590 2.71 40.34 9.46
CA ASP A 590 3.28 40.37 10.81
C ASP A 590 3.89 41.74 11.15
N ASN A 591 4.22 42.54 10.13
CA ASN A 591 4.80 43.87 10.27
C ASN A 591 3.76 44.98 10.06
N THR A 592 4.12 46.20 10.43
CA THR A 592 3.33 47.40 10.12
C THR A 592 4.14 48.27 9.18
N TYR A 593 3.57 48.53 8.00
CA TYR A 593 4.11 49.46 7.02
C TYR A 593 3.26 50.72 6.98
N TYR A 594 3.89 51.88 6.85
CA TYR A 594 3.22 53.17 6.81
C TYR A 594 2.96 53.66 5.39
N GLU A 595 3.86 53.33 4.47
CA GLU A 595 3.87 53.84 3.09
C GLU A 595 3.52 52.78 2.05
N TRP A 596 3.38 51.53 2.47
CA TRP A 596 3.04 50.40 1.61
C TRP A 596 1.72 49.76 2.03
N ASP A 597 0.85 49.56 1.05
CA ASP A 597 -0.36 48.76 1.16
C ASP A 597 -0.19 47.45 0.38
N SER A 598 -0.96 46.41 0.74
CA SER A 598 -1.02 45.18 -0.04
C SER A 598 -2.44 44.70 -0.27
N GLU A 599 -2.64 44.07 -1.43
CA GLU A 599 -3.82 43.30 -1.80
C GLU A 599 -3.37 41.86 -2.04
N MET A 600 -4.01 40.92 -1.36
CA MET A 600 -3.71 39.49 -1.43
C MET A 600 -5.02 38.75 -1.71
N ASP A 601 -4.97 37.73 -2.58
CA ASP A 601 -6.12 36.87 -2.87
C ASP A 601 -6.53 36.03 -1.66
N ASP A 602 -5.55 35.54 -0.90
CA ASP A 602 -5.70 34.94 0.41
C ASP A 602 -4.68 35.54 1.39
N ARG A 603 -5.08 35.72 2.65
CA ARG A 603 -4.22 36.37 3.65
C ARG A 603 -3.04 35.49 4.08
N TYR A 604 -3.22 34.18 4.06
CA TYR A 604 -2.30 33.20 4.64
C TYR A 604 -1.69 32.29 3.58
N ASN A 605 -2.47 31.94 2.55
CA ASN A 605 -2.03 31.09 1.44
C ASN A 605 -2.20 31.78 0.07
N PRO A 606 -1.63 32.99 -0.14
CA PRO A 606 -1.85 33.70 -1.39
C PRO A 606 -1.14 33.04 -2.57
N THR A 607 -1.78 33.12 -3.75
CA THR A 607 -1.16 32.79 -5.04
C THR A 607 -0.75 34.03 -5.82
N ASP A 608 -1.27 35.20 -5.43
CA ASP A 608 -0.96 36.52 -6.00
C ASP A 608 -0.95 37.60 -4.90
N ILE A 609 0.09 38.43 -4.90
CA ILE A 609 0.24 39.56 -3.99
C ILE A 609 0.58 40.79 -4.81
N GLU A 610 -0.24 41.83 -4.66
CA GLU A 610 0.03 43.17 -5.17
C GLU A 610 0.39 44.09 -4.01
N ILE A 611 1.49 44.81 -4.13
CA ILE A 611 1.99 45.74 -3.10
C ILE A 611 2.12 47.10 -3.75
N GLU A 612 1.57 48.14 -3.12
CA GLU A 612 1.58 49.47 -3.68
C GLU A 612 2.02 50.55 -2.69
N THR A 613 2.62 51.62 -3.21
CA THR A 613 2.82 52.88 -2.49
C THR A 613 2.30 54.04 -3.32
N ARG A 614 1.68 55.03 -2.67
CA ARG A 614 1.13 56.23 -3.30
C ARG A 614 1.71 57.50 -2.67
N GLN A 615 2.41 58.30 -3.47
CA GLN A 615 3.14 59.47 -3.00
C GLN A 615 2.78 60.73 -3.79
N TYR A 616 2.47 61.82 -3.10
CA TYR A 616 2.28 63.14 -3.71
C TYR A 616 3.61 63.88 -3.80
N VAL A 617 4.10 64.07 -5.02
CA VAL A 617 5.44 64.59 -5.29
C VAL A 617 5.36 65.91 -6.02
N ASN A 618 5.75 67.01 -5.35
CA ASN A 618 5.97 68.28 -6.03
C ASN A 618 7.26 68.22 -6.86
N LEU A 619 7.20 68.58 -8.15
CA LEU A 619 8.35 68.59 -9.05
C LEU A 619 8.74 69.99 -9.55
N GLU A 620 8.04 71.04 -9.14
CA GLU A 620 8.15 72.38 -9.73
C GLU A 620 9.57 72.97 -9.73
N ASP A 621 10.33 72.72 -8.66
CA ASP A 621 11.70 73.22 -8.56
C ASP A 621 12.66 72.49 -9.53
N LEU A 622 12.34 71.25 -9.92
CA LEU A 622 13.09 70.46 -10.89
C LEU A 622 12.65 70.78 -12.32
N ILE A 623 11.34 70.95 -12.56
CA ILE A 623 10.77 71.31 -13.87
C ILE A 623 11.42 72.59 -14.41
N LYS A 624 11.58 73.60 -13.55
CA LYS A 624 12.22 74.89 -13.91
C LYS A 624 13.68 74.75 -14.34
N LYS A 625 14.36 73.66 -13.95
CA LYS A 625 15.78 73.39 -14.23
C LYS A 625 16.00 72.48 -15.45
N ILE A 626 14.93 71.99 -16.09
CA ILE A 626 15.04 71.17 -17.30
C ILE A 626 15.74 72.00 -18.40
N PRO A 627 16.80 71.47 -19.04
CA PRO A 627 17.63 72.22 -19.98
C PRO A 627 16.94 72.38 -21.34
N VAL A 628 16.03 73.35 -21.44
CA VAL A 628 15.35 73.75 -22.67
C VAL A 628 15.98 75.02 -23.23
N THR A 629 16.32 75.01 -24.51
CA THR A 629 16.85 76.19 -25.20
C THR A 629 16.08 76.48 -26.49
N LEU A 630 16.05 77.76 -26.87
CA LEU A 630 15.51 78.19 -28.16
C LEU A 630 16.68 78.47 -29.09
N ASP A 631 16.75 77.77 -30.22
CA ASP A 631 17.75 78.06 -31.23
C ASP A 631 17.33 79.31 -32.01
N ARG A 632 17.96 80.44 -31.66
CA ARG A 632 17.68 81.74 -32.29
C ARG A 632 18.46 81.95 -33.57
N ASN A 633 19.20 80.96 -34.08
CA ASN A 633 19.84 80.99 -35.39
C ASN A 633 18.95 80.28 -36.43
N PRO A 634 18.00 80.98 -37.07
CA PRO A 634 17.41 80.44 -38.29
C PRO A 634 18.54 80.34 -39.33
N THR A 635 18.68 79.17 -39.95
CA THR A 635 19.64 78.90 -41.01
C THR A 635 19.67 80.07 -42.01
N PRO A 636 20.84 80.69 -42.30
CA PRO A 636 20.91 81.78 -43.27
C PRO A 636 20.44 81.29 -44.65
N GLY A 637 19.25 81.74 -45.07
CA GLY A 637 18.67 81.45 -46.39
C GLY A 637 17.47 80.51 -46.44
N GLY A 638 16.96 80.01 -45.32
CA GLY A 638 15.71 79.21 -45.29
C GLY A 638 14.49 80.05 -44.93
N LEU A 639 13.39 79.93 -45.68
CA LEU A 639 12.07 80.54 -45.44
C LEU A 639 11.36 80.06 -44.14
N SER A 640 12.07 79.49 -43.16
CA SER A 640 11.45 78.97 -41.94
C SER A 640 11.13 80.11 -40.97
N THR A 641 9.83 80.33 -40.75
CA THR A 641 9.27 81.24 -39.73
C THR A 641 9.26 80.62 -38.33
N LEU A 642 9.86 79.44 -38.16
CA LEU A 642 9.81 78.61 -36.96
C LEU A 642 11.12 78.69 -36.19
N ILE A 643 11.02 78.77 -34.86
CA ILE A 643 12.16 78.76 -33.94
C ILE A 643 12.28 77.36 -33.33
N PRO A 644 13.35 76.60 -33.60
CA PRO A 644 13.55 75.29 -32.99
C PRO A 644 13.65 75.36 -31.47
N VAL A 645 12.98 74.43 -30.80
CA VAL A 645 13.08 74.20 -29.36
C VAL A 645 13.94 72.95 -29.15
N LYS A 646 15.04 73.10 -28.43
CA LYS A 646 15.99 72.01 -28.15
C LYS A 646 15.88 71.52 -26.70
N PHE A 647 15.87 70.22 -26.52
CA PHE A 647 16.06 69.51 -25.24
C PHE A 647 17.18 68.48 -25.42
N ASP A 648 18.18 68.51 -24.53
CA ASP A 648 19.39 67.68 -24.62
C ASP A 648 20.06 67.72 -26.01
N GLY A 649 20.11 68.91 -26.61
CA GLY A 649 20.67 69.13 -27.95
C GLY A 649 19.80 68.67 -29.13
N SER A 650 18.71 67.93 -28.86
CA SER A 650 17.77 67.42 -29.86
C SER A 650 16.57 68.34 -30.01
N GLU A 651 16.05 68.48 -31.24
CA GLU A 651 14.84 69.26 -31.49
C GLU A 651 13.60 68.47 -31.09
N ILE A 652 12.75 69.07 -30.26
CA ILE A 652 11.55 68.42 -29.73
C ILE A 652 10.25 69.17 -30.08
N ALA A 653 10.36 70.43 -30.49
CA ALA A 653 9.25 71.27 -30.88
C ALA A 653 9.75 72.45 -31.72
N GLU A 654 8.82 73.12 -32.38
CA GLU A 654 9.05 74.36 -33.12
C GLU A 654 8.13 75.45 -32.58
N VAL A 655 8.58 76.71 -32.57
CA VAL A 655 7.75 77.85 -32.17
C VAL A 655 7.37 78.66 -33.40
N ALA A 656 6.07 78.78 -33.67
CA ALA A 656 5.50 79.66 -34.68
C ALA A 656 5.06 81.00 -34.06
N ARG A 657 5.22 82.09 -34.81
CA ARG A 657 4.59 83.37 -34.46
C ARG A 657 3.12 83.33 -34.87
N VAL A 658 2.24 83.77 -33.98
CA VAL A 658 0.82 83.95 -34.25
C VAL A 658 0.58 85.41 -34.58
N TYR A 659 -0.06 85.67 -35.71
CA TYR A 659 -0.36 87.03 -36.19
C TYR A 659 -1.87 87.30 -36.11
N ASP A 660 -2.25 88.56 -35.84
CA ASP A 660 -3.63 89.01 -36.02
C ASP A 660 -3.93 89.33 -37.49
N ALA A 661 -5.15 89.82 -37.77
CA ALA A 661 -5.60 90.18 -39.11
C ALA A 661 -4.83 91.35 -39.76
N ASP A 662 -4.05 92.09 -38.97
CA ASP A 662 -3.26 93.26 -39.38
C ASP A 662 -1.75 92.95 -39.41
N ASP A 663 -1.37 91.66 -39.43
CA ASP A 663 0.01 91.16 -39.43
C ASP A 663 0.84 91.52 -38.18
N ASN A 664 0.22 91.85 -37.05
CA ASN A 664 0.92 92.04 -35.78
C ASN A 664 1.10 90.72 -35.02
N VAL A 665 2.28 90.49 -34.44
CA VAL A 665 2.52 89.30 -33.60
C VAL A 665 1.73 89.44 -32.30
N VAL A 666 0.73 88.58 -32.11
CA VAL A 666 -0.11 88.51 -30.90
C VAL A 666 0.28 87.39 -29.94
N GLY A 667 1.14 86.47 -30.38
CA GLY A 667 1.66 85.42 -29.51
C GLY A 667 2.61 84.45 -30.20
N TYR A 668 2.95 83.39 -29.49
CA TYR A 668 3.85 82.33 -29.91
C TYR A 668 3.18 80.98 -29.66
N GLU A 669 3.01 80.19 -30.71
CA GLU A 669 2.43 78.85 -30.65
C GLU A 669 3.57 77.83 -30.70
N VAL A 670 3.58 76.88 -29.77
CA VAL A 670 4.52 75.75 -29.78
C VAL A 670 3.88 74.59 -30.51
N VAL A 671 4.56 74.09 -31.54
CA VAL A 671 4.11 72.99 -32.40
C VAL A 671 5.03 71.80 -32.19
N SER A 672 4.48 70.65 -31.83
CA SER A 672 5.23 69.40 -31.70
C SER A 672 4.30 68.22 -31.95
N GLN A 673 4.78 67.18 -32.66
CA GLN A 673 4.02 65.94 -32.78
C GLN A 673 4.06 65.10 -31.51
N GLU A 674 5.03 65.35 -30.64
CA GLU A 674 5.26 64.62 -29.39
C GLU A 674 4.40 65.17 -28.23
N PHE A 675 3.94 66.42 -28.34
CA PHE A 675 3.13 67.06 -27.29
C PHE A 675 1.66 66.69 -27.43
N GLU A 676 1.01 66.64 -26.27
CA GLU A 676 -0.40 66.27 -26.10
C GLU A 676 -1.31 67.10 -27.03
N ASN A 677 -1.18 68.42 -26.94
CA ASN A 677 -1.77 69.34 -27.90
C ASN A 677 -0.69 69.64 -28.93
N LYS A 678 -0.82 69.04 -30.12
CA LYS A 678 0.10 69.20 -31.27
C LYS A 678 0.48 70.66 -31.54
N LYS A 679 -0.37 71.58 -31.11
CA LYS A 679 -0.20 73.03 -31.07
C LYS A 679 -0.63 73.57 -29.71
N SER A 680 0.16 74.44 -29.10
CA SER A 680 -0.22 75.15 -27.87
C SER A 680 -1.25 76.26 -28.15
N GLU A 681 -1.92 76.74 -27.10
CA GLU A 681 -2.55 78.07 -27.19
C GLU A 681 -1.48 79.16 -27.39
N PRO A 682 -1.83 80.32 -27.98
CA PRO A 682 -0.88 81.41 -28.19
C PRO A 682 -0.28 81.93 -26.87
N LEU A 683 1.01 81.71 -26.67
CA LEU A 683 1.76 82.20 -25.53
C LEU A 683 2.12 83.69 -25.71
N PRO A 684 2.07 84.51 -24.66
CA PRO A 684 2.17 85.96 -24.79
C PRO A 684 3.56 86.45 -25.24
N ASN A 685 4.63 85.66 -25.04
CA ASN A 685 5.98 86.00 -25.46
C ASN A 685 6.91 84.77 -25.47
N LEU A 686 8.09 84.90 -26.10
CA LEU A 686 9.12 83.84 -26.13
C LEU A 686 9.62 83.40 -24.75
N LYS A 687 9.51 84.22 -23.69
CA LYS A 687 9.90 83.80 -22.33
C LYS A 687 8.91 82.80 -21.74
N ALA A 688 7.64 82.85 -22.15
CA ALA A 688 6.61 81.90 -21.73
C ALA A 688 6.74 80.53 -22.42
N VAL A 689 7.46 80.45 -23.55
CA VAL A 689 7.69 79.20 -24.28
C VAL A 689 8.49 78.19 -23.47
N ILE A 690 9.56 78.62 -22.81
CA ILE A 690 10.44 77.69 -22.05
C ILE A 690 9.66 76.99 -20.93
N PRO A 691 8.96 77.70 -20.01
CA PRO A 691 8.14 77.05 -18.98
C PRO A 691 7.05 76.13 -19.54
N TYR A 692 6.42 76.50 -20.66
CA TYR A 692 5.43 75.64 -21.32
C TYR A 692 6.07 74.32 -21.79
N VAL A 693 7.19 74.41 -22.49
CA VAL A 693 7.92 73.23 -23.00
C VAL A 693 8.42 72.35 -21.85
N GLN A 694 8.97 72.94 -20.78
CA GLN A 694 9.41 72.20 -19.60
C GLN A 694 8.27 71.38 -18.97
N ARG A 695 7.05 71.94 -18.90
CA ARG A 695 5.86 71.21 -18.45
C ARG A 695 5.45 70.11 -19.42
N GLN A 696 5.52 70.33 -20.73
CA GLN A 696 5.22 69.28 -21.72
C GLN A 696 6.22 68.11 -21.64
N ILE A 697 7.52 68.40 -21.51
CA ILE A 697 8.55 67.36 -21.28
C ILE A 697 8.24 66.59 -19.99
N THR A 698 7.87 67.30 -18.92
CA THR A 698 7.49 66.67 -17.64
C THR A 698 6.35 65.68 -17.83
N LYS A 699 5.27 66.09 -18.50
CA LYS A 699 4.14 65.21 -18.84
C LYS A 699 4.58 63.98 -19.63
N MET A 700 5.43 64.16 -20.64
CA MET A 700 5.95 63.04 -21.44
C MET A 700 6.75 62.05 -20.58
N ILE A 701 7.53 62.54 -19.62
CA ILE A 701 8.34 61.72 -18.72
C ILE A 701 7.45 60.97 -17.72
N VAL A 702 6.58 61.69 -17.00
CA VAL A 702 5.84 61.10 -15.88
C VAL A 702 4.54 60.41 -16.29
N MET A 703 3.95 60.71 -17.45
CA MET A 703 2.67 60.14 -17.90
C MET A 703 2.72 59.47 -19.30
N GLY A 704 3.91 59.24 -19.86
CA GLY A 704 4.10 58.35 -21.01
C GLY A 704 3.60 58.82 -22.39
N GLY A 705 2.96 59.99 -22.54
CA GLY A 705 2.61 60.58 -23.86
C GLY A 705 1.22 61.24 -23.96
N PRO A 706 0.71 61.55 -25.18
CA PRO A 706 -0.59 62.21 -25.41
C PRO A 706 -1.80 61.41 -24.90
N MET A 707 -2.71 62.08 -24.19
CA MET A 707 -3.84 61.54 -23.41
C MET A 707 -4.70 60.44 -24.09
N LYS A 708 -5.11 59.46 -23.28
CA LYS A 708 -6.46 58.89 -23.29
C LYS A 708 -7.21 59.44 -22.05
N PHE A 709 -8.45 59.91 -22.23
CA PHE A 709 -9.22 60.58 -21.18
C PHE A 709 -9.53 59.67 -19.97
N GLY A 710 -9.19 60.15 -18.75
CA GLY A 710 -9.75 59.71 -17.47
C GLY A 710 -9.21 58.39 -16.89
N GLY A 711 -8.11 58.45 -16.12
CA GLY A 711 -7.58 57.31 -15.34
C GLY A 711 -6.10 57.51 -14.93
N ASN A 712 -5.59 56.64 -14.05
CA ASN A 712 -4.16 56.47 -13.76
C ASN A 712 -3.38 56.26 -15.06
N HIS A 713 -2.24 56.95 -15.25
CA HIS A 713 -1.43 56.88 -16.47
C HIS A 713 -0.15 56.09 -16.26
N ASP A 714 0.17 55.15 -17.14
CA ASP A 714 1.49 54.51 -17.15
C ASP A 714 2.58 55.59 -17.34
N ALA A 715 3.55 55.62 -16.43
CA ALA A 715 4.73 56.43 -16.59
C ALA A 715 5.51 56.06 -17.86
N SER A 716 6.33 56.98 -18.36
CA SER A 716 7.25 56.60 -19.44
C SER A 716 8.16 55.48 -18.97
N ARG A 717 8.51 54.57 -19.89
CA ARG A 717 9.43 53.46 -19.62
C ARG A 717 10.74 53.94 -18.99
N ASP A 718 11.29 55.05 -19.47
CA ASP A 718 12.54 55.60 -18.93
C ASP A 718 12.39 56.11 -17.50
N TYR A 719 11.23 56.70 -17.16
CA TYR A 719 10.94 57.12 -15.78
C TYR A 719 10.70 55.94 -14.85
N HIS A 720 9.96 54.92 -15.28
CA HIS A 720 9.76 53.70 -14.50
C HIS A 720 11.06 52.95 -14.25
N ILE A 721 11.90 52.73 -15.28
CA ILE A 721 13.25 52.16 -15.12
C ILE A 721 14.06 53.01 -14.16
N ALA A 722 13.94 54.34 -14.27
CA ALA A 722 14.66 55.23 -13.39
C ALA A 722 14.25 55.08 -11.91
N VAL A 723 12.95 54.99 -11.62
CA VAL A 723 12.46 54.73 -10.26
C VAL A 723 12.99 53.40 -9.73
N ARG A 724 12.95 52.33 -10.55
CA ARG A 724 13.50 51.01 -10.18
C ARG A 724 14.99 51.09 -9.83
N GLU A 725 15.78 51.85 -10.59
CA GLU A 725 17.20 52.04 -10.30
C GLU A 725 17.46 52.84 -9.02
N GLU A 726 16.62 53.83 -8.69
CA GLU A 726 16.78 54.60 -7.46
C GLU A 726 16.36 53.79 -6.22
N LEU A 727 15.25 53.02 -6.29
CA LEU A 727 14.88 52.04 -5.26
C LEU A 727 15.99 51.02 -5.03
N ARG A 728 16.58 50.51 -6.11
CA ARG A 728 17.73 49.61 -6.05
C ARG A 728 18.95 50.23 -5.36
N LYS A 729 19.25 51.51 -5.63
CA LYS A 729 20.39 52.21 -5.00
C LYS A 729 20.14 52.44 -3.52
N ALA A 730 18.92 52.81 -3.14
CA ALA A 730 18.53 53.02 -1.76
C ALA A 730 18.64 51.74 -0.93
N THR A 731 18.17 50.61 -1.46
CA THR A 731 18.29 49.29 -0.83
C THR A 731 19.69 48.66 -0.95
N GLY A 732 20.53 49.09 -1.89
CA GLY A 732 21.87 48.51 -2.10
C GLY A 732 21.89 47.12 -2.77
N ILE A 733 20.84 46.77 -3.52
CA ILE A 733 20.72 45.51 -4.28
C ILE A 733 21.76 45.46 -5.44
N ARG A 734 22.57 44.39 -5.55
CA ARG A 734 23.69 44.23 -6.53
C ARG A 734 23.46 43.08 -7.54
N GLY A 735 24.09 43.16 -8.72
CA GLY A 735 24.07 42.11 -9.77
C GLY A 735 23.05 42.31 -10.89
N ASP A 736 23.17 41.54 -11.98
CA ASP A 736 22.10 41.39 -12.97
C ASP A 736 21.16 40.29 -12.46
N TYR A 737 20.02 40.59 -11.82
CA TYR A 737 18.87 39.66 -11.77
C TYR A 737 17.62 40.19 -11.03
N HIS A 738 16.46 39.71 -11.51
CA HIS A 738 15.19 39.45 -10.80
C HIS A 738 14.53 40.57 -9.98
N TYR A 739 14.54 41.80 -10.49
CA TYR A 739 13.68 42.82 -9.91
C TYR A 739 12.20 42.44 -10.14
N PRO A 740 11.31 42.51 -9.13
CA PRO A 740 9.94 42.04 -9.25
C PRO A 740 9.18 42.74 -10.39
N ASN A 741 8.11 42.09 -10.86
CA ASN A 741 7.23 42.74 -11.82
C ASN A 741 6.66 43.97 -11.13
N SER A 742 6.68 45.11 -11.82
CA SER A 742 6.24 46.37 -11.23
C SER A 742 5.67 47.27 -12.30
N SER A 743 4.79 48.16 -11.86
CA SER A 743 4.15 49.20 -12.66
C SER A 743 4.34 50.55 -11.96
N LEU A 744 4.29 51.64 -12.73
CA LEU A 744 4.34 53.00 -12.19
C LEU A 744 3.26 53.80 -12.87
N TYR A 745 2.28 54.21 -12.08
CA TYR A 745 1.19 55.07 -12.51
C TYR A 745 1.39 56.48 -11.97
N VAL A 746 1.05 57.48 -12.78
CA VAL A 746 1.12 58.88 -12.38
C VAL A 746 -0.17 59.59 -12.75
N SER A 747 -0.67 60.41 -11.85
CA SER A 747 -1.73 61.37 -12.13
C SER A 747 -1.38 62.77 -11.60
N GLY A 748 -2.05 63.79 -12.13
CA GLY A 748 -1.81 65.19 -11.77
C GLY A 748 -1.05 66.01 -12.83
N PRO A 749 -0.55 67.20 -12.48
CA PRO A 749 -0.51 67.74 -11.11
C PRO A 749 -1.90 68.13 -10.60
N ASP A 750 -2.09 68.11 -9.28
CA ASP A 750 -3.29 68.60 -8.60
C ASP A 750 -3.27 70.12 -8.39
N SER A 751 -4.15 70.65 -7.53
CA SER A 751 -4.23 72.09 -7.24
C SER A 751 -3.02 72.66 -6.51
N ASP A 752 -2.19 71.81 -5.90
CA ASP A 752 -1.00 72.18 -5.12
C ASP A 752 0.30 71.90 -5.90
N ASP A 753 0.19 71.68 -7.22
CA ASP A 753 1.28 71.34 -8.14
C ASP A 753 1.96 70.00 -7.81
N GLU A 754 1.26 69.08 -7.14
CA GLU A 754 1.77 67.75 -6.78
C GLU A 754 1.31 66.67 -7.76
N TYR A 755 2.23 65.76 -8.11
CA TYR A 755 1.94 64.58 -8.92
C TYR A 755 1.75 63.39 -7.99
N ASN A 756 0.63 62.67 -8.12
CA ASN A 756 0.42 61.42 -7.41
C ASN A 756 1.15 60.31 -8.17
N MET A 757 2.18 59.75 -7.54
CA MET A 757 2.99 58.65 -8.02
C MET A 757 2.54 57.37 -7.31
N GLN A 758 2.02 56.40 -8.06
CA GLN A 758 1.63 55.09 -7.56
C GLN A 758 2.57 54.03 -8.14
N TYR A 759 3.35 53.39 -7.27
CA TYR A 759 4.28 52.34 -7.66
C TYR A 759 3.79 51.00 -7.14
N GLU A 760 3.57 50.05 -8.03
CA GLU A 760 3.03 48.72 -7.74
C GLU A 760 4.09 47.65 -7.99
N ILE A 761 4.10 46.63 -7.13
CA ILE A 761 4.93 45.43 -7.23
C ILE A 761 3.98 44.23 -7.24
N GLY A 762 4.04 43.41 -8.29
CA GLY A 762 3.28 42.17 -8.40
C GLY A 762 4.16 40.95 -8.16
N LEU A 763 3.72 40.07 -7.26
CA LEU A 763 4.33 38.78 -6.92
C LEU A 763 3.29 37.68 -7.09
N ASN A 764 3.70 36.54 -7.61
CA ASN A 764 2.85 35.35 -7.77
C ASN A 764 3.68 34.07 -7.68
N ASP A 765 3.04 32.92 -7.73
CA ASP A 765 3.70 31.60 -7.67
C ASP A 765 4.79 31.37 -8.73
N GLY A 766 4.74 32.10 -9.85
CA GLY A 766 5.77 32.08 -10.89
C GLY A 766 6.99 32.96 -10.60
N SER A 767 6.96 33.74 -9.52
CA SER A 767 8.04 34.66 -9.16
C SER A 767 9.22 33.91 -8.54
N SER A 768 10.42 34.29 -8.93
CA SER A 768 11.66 33.70 -8.39
C SER A 768 11.92 34.16 -6.95
N GLU A 769 12.64 33.34 -6.17
CA GLU A 769 13.12 33.70 -4.83
C GLU A 769 13.89 35.04 -4.82
N GLY A 770 14.59 35.37 -5.91
CA GLY A 770 15.24 36.67 -6.09
C GLY A 770 14.26 37.85 -6.19
N GLN A 771 13.08 37.66 -6.76
CA GLN A 771 12.02 38.68 -6.82
C GLN A 771 11.39 38.91 -5.45
N PHE A 772 11.11 37.84 -4.68
CA PHE A 772 10.61 37.94 -3.30
C PHE A 772 11.59 38.68 -2.39
N ASN A 773 12.87 38.27 -2.40
CA ASN A 773 13.92 38.94 -1.62
C ASN A 773 14.09 40.43 -1.99
N ALA A 774 13.94 40.76 -3.27
CA ALA A 774 14.04 42.15 -3.73
C ALA A 774 12.82 42.97 -3.29
N ALA A 775 11.60 42.42 -3.39
CA ALA A 775 10.39 43.07 -2.90
C ALA A 775 10.44 43.29 -1.39
N GLU A 776 10.82 42.26 -0.62
CA GLU A 776 10.94 42.32 0.84
C GLU A 776 11.88 43.44 1.25
N LYS A 777 13.03 43.52 0.59
CA LYS A 777 14.01 44.55 0.87
C LYS A 777 13.54 45.96 0.49
N ILE A 778 12.82 46.12 -0.62
CA ILE A 778 12.28 47.43 -1.03
C ILE A 778 11.29 47.93 0.01
N VAL A 779 10.35 47.09 0.43
CA VAL A 779 9.31 47.45 1.40
C VAL A 779 9.91 47.70 2.78
N ASN A 780 10.84 46.85 3.25
CA ASN A 780 11.45 46.98 4.58
C ASN A 780 12.44 48.14 4.70
N ASP A 781 13.26 48.40 3.67
CA ASP A 781 14.29 49.44 3.73
C ASP A 781 13.75 50.83 3.37
N ILE A 782 12.59 50.92 2.69
CA ILE A 782 12.04 52.19 2.14
C ILE A 782 10.55 52.32 2.49
N ASP A 783 10.25 52.44 3.78
CA ASP A 783 8.91 52.70 4.34
C ASP A 783 8.82 54.11 4.98
N ASP A 784 9.41 55.10 4.30
CA ASP A 784 9.39 56.51 4.72
C ASP A 784 8.97 57.41 3.56
N GLU A 785 7.98 58.28 3.83
CA GLU A 785 7.38 59.19 2.85
C GLU A 785 8.44 60.06 2.15
N ASP A 786 9.37 60.65 2.91
CA ASP A 786 10.39 61.57 2.40
C ASP A 786 11.43 60.83 1.54
N GLU A 787 11.79 59.59 1.92
CA GLU A 787 12.67 58.74 1.13
C GLU A 787 12.04 58.34 -0.20
N LEU A 788 10.77 57.92 -0.20
CA LEU A 788 10.03 57.57 -1.42
C LEU A 788 9.86 58.78 -2.34
N LYS A 789 9.46 59.94 -1.80
CA LYS A 789 9.42 61.21 -2.57
C LYS A 789 10.79 61.56 -3.15
N THR A 790 11.87 61.31 -2.41
CA THR A 790 13.24 61.53 -2.88
C THR A 790 13.61 60.59 -4.04
N VAL A 791 13.21 59.32 -3.98
CA VAL A 791 13.37 58.34 -5.07
C VAL A 791 12.71 58.85 -6.35
N PHE A 792 11.42 59.23 -6.29
CA PHE A 792 10.69 59.75 -7.45
C PHE A 792 11.32 61.02 -8.02
N ARG A 793 11.76 61.94 -7.15
CA ARG A 793 12.42 63.21 -7.54
C ARG A 793 13.78 62.98 -8.20
N ARG A 794 14.61 62.08 -7.67
CA ARG A 794 15.93 61.73 -8.27
C ARG A 794 15.77 61.05 -9.60
N ALA A 795 14.83 60.09 -9.70
CA ALA A 795 14.49 59.44 -10.95
C ALA A 795 14.07 60.47 -12.01
N PHE A 796 13.22 61.44 -11.62
CA PHE A 796 12.75 62.48 -12.52
C PHE A 796 13.89 63.38 -12.98
N ALA A 797 14.71 63.88 -12.04
CA ALA A 797 15.87 64.72 -12.35
C ALA A 797 16.82 64.05 -13.35
N ARG A 798 17.08 62.74 -13.19
CA ARG A 798 17.95 61.97 -14.08
C ARG A 798 17.38 61.86 -15.50
N VAL A 799 16.10 61.53 -15.64
CA VAL A 799 15.45 61.39 -16.97
C VAL A 799 15.28 62.75 -17.64
N ALA A 800 14.88 63.76 -16.87
CA ALA A 800 14.70 65.13 -17.34
C ALA A 800 16.01 65.91 -17.56
N LYS A 801 17.18 65.25 -17.39
CA LYS A 801 18.53 65.83 -17.55
C LYS A 801 18.72 67.10 -16.73
N VAL A 802 18.08 67.18 -15.56
CA VAL A 802 18.26 68.29 -14.63
C VAL A 802 19.70 68.26 -14.13
N PRO A 803 20.47 69.34 -14.26
CA PRO A 803 21.85 69.36 -13.80
C PRO A 803 21.91 69.12 -12.29
N GLU A 804 22.52 68.02 -11.86
CA GLU A 804 22.79 67.79 -10.44
C GLU A 804 23.82 68.80 -9.93
N PRO A 805 23.68 69.29 -8.69
CA PRO A 805 24.70 70.12 -8.09
C PRO A 805 25.97 69.28 -7.87
N THR A 806 26.94 69.39 -8.78
CA THR A 806 28.29 68.83 -8.57
C THR A 806 28.97 69.51 -7.39
N ASN A 807 29.93 68.83 -6.74
CA ASN A 807 30.81 69.44 -5.71
C ASN A 807 31.43 70.77 -6.17
N GLU A 808 31.64 70.93 -7.49
CA GLU A 808 32.15 72.15 -8.11
C GLU A 808 31.08 73.26 -8.22
N SER A 809 29.83 72.91 -8.53
CA SER A 809 28.70 73.85 -8.53
C SER A 809 28.34 74.35 -7.11
N VAL A 810 28.44 73.48 -6.10
CA VAL A 810 28.25 73.81 -4.68
C VAL A 810 29.37 74.74 -4.22
N ARG A 811 30.64 74.43 -4.54
CA ARG A 811 31.77 75.33 -4.29
C ARG A 811 31.62 76.69 -4.98
N ASN A 812 31.15 76.72 -6.22
CA ASN A 812 30.92 77.96 -6.96
C ASN A 812 29.73 78.78 -6.42
N TYR A 813 28.73 78.13 -5.83
CA TYR A 813 27.65 78.80 -5.11
C TYR A 813 28.15 79.45 -3.82
N PHE A 814 28.95 78.75 -3.01
CA PHE A 814 29.54 79.32 -1.80
C PHE A 814 30.59 80.41 -2.07
N LYS A 815 31.28 80.40 -3.22
CA LYS A 815 32.13 81.52 -3.66
C LYS A 815 31.37 82.84 -3.82
N LYS A 816 30.05 82.81 -4.05
CA LYS A 816 29.23 84.04 -4.13
C LYS A 816 28.95 84.65 -2.75
N PHE A 817 29.18 83.88 -1.68
CA PHE A 817 29.04 84.31 -0.30
C PHE A 817 30.41 84.43 0.39
N ASP A 818 31.50 84.54 -0.38
CA ASP A 818 32.81 84.83 0.19
C ASP A 818 32.85 86.26 0.74
N ILE A 819 32.50 86.41 2.02
CA ILE A 819 32.57 87.68 2.77
C ILE A 819 33.99 87.89 3.32
N PHE A 820 34.96 87.00 3.03
CA PHE A 820 36.34 87.14 3.47
C PHE A 820 37.37 86.63 2.44
N GLY A 821 37.27 87.07 1.18
CA GLY A 821 38.42 87.22 0.26
C GLY A 821 38.78 86.04 -0.63
#